data_AF-A0A942U4L0-F1
#
_entry.id   AF-A0A942U4L0-F1
#
_cell.length_a   1.000
_cell.length_b   1.000
_cell.length_c   1.000
_cell.angle_alpha   90.00
_cell.angle_beta   90.00
_cell.angle_gamma   90.00
#
_symmetry.space_group_name_H-M   'P 1'
#
loop_
_entity.id
_entity.type
_entity.pdbx_description
1 polymer ?
#
loop_
_entity_poly.entity_id
_entity_poly.type
_entity_poly.pdbx_seq_one_letter_code
_entity_poly.pdbx_strand_id
1 'polypeptide(L)'
;MNRKVLLFFSVLLIFFGSLPKGSNANGLDTTTLGTSPEISSYFIIHYNGENQETVLNDNVSLTLNGWTDEAKSSVKGKINIHTDSINQTEDITIDVTNDLKEISVPEKESIFYRLEVSDTFNVEEVTNEPNATSTQSVNETPSSEDSFVVSETPSSKDSTVVSEGTSEEALNSTNAESTIGTPSIQYATHVQDIGWQNPVSDGELSGTEGQAKRLESIKISVDNVEDLGVKYSTHVQDYGWLPYVSNGKESGTTGQGKRLEAIKIDLTGTQAENYDIYYRVHAQDFGWLGWAKNGESAGTEGFSKRLEAIEVVLVPKGGAAPGSTDQPFVKKLSVAYSTHVESYGWLGYVEDGATSGTQGQGKRMEAIKITLPNTPYNGDIIYSTHVQDYGWMKDVSNGEVSGTTGQSKRLEAIKINLTGEIANYYDIYYRVHAQDYGWLGWAKNGMKAGTEGRSKRLEAIQIKLVPKGQGEPVSVNEAFKQSWTVFLDPGHGGSDPGATAGGYREADLNLAVAKKAQALLVNRGYTVYMSRNDNTSIPLLDRSQMANNLHADIFVSIHTNSTGTSTTSVSGIESYFYESDPTNPSKINAGMATNPDRIAKSMKLANLIQEKMIAYTGATNRGTDGADFSVVRESAMPATLIEIGFINNSSERQKLFTESYQNILGKAIADAIDDYFKTY
;
A
#
# COMPACT_ATOMS: atom_id res chain seq x y z
N MET A 1 25.15 66.21 5.79
CA MET A 1 23.77 66.63 6.13
C MET A 1 23.17 65.51 6.97
N ASN A 2 22.77 65.77 8.21
CA ASN A 2 22.57 64.72 9.22
C ASN A 2 21.15 64.13 9.25
N ARG A 3 21.04 62.81 9.42
CA ARG A 3 19.97 62.06 10.12
C ARG A 3 20.51 60.64 10.40
N LYS A 4 21.13 60.42 11.56
CA LYS A 4 20.55 59.81 12.78
C LYS A 4 20.12 58.35 12.59
N VAL A 5 21.02 57.45 12.98
CA VAL A 5 20.76 56.03 13.31
C VAL A 5 20.23 55.96 14.75
N LEU A 6 19.33 55.01 15.03
CA LEU A 6 18.97 54.62 16.40
C LEU A 6 18.93 53.07 16.47
N LEU A 7 19.84 52.48 17.24
CA LEU A 7 19.70 51.10 17.74
C LEU A 7 18.93 51.13 19.06
N PHE A 8 18.25 50.04 19.39
CA PHE A 8 17.94 49.69 20.78
C PHE A 8 18.39 48.26 21.10
N PHE A 9 18.92 48.09 22.31
CA PHE A 9 19.42 46.83 22.87
C PHE A 9 18.31 46.09 23.62
N SER A 10 18.39 44.75 23.68
CA SER A 10 17.76 43.95 24.73
C SER A 10 18.72 42.90 25.29
N VAL A 11 18.94 43.04 26.59
CA VAL A 11 19.89 42.38 27.50
C VAL A 11 20.02 40.84 27.36
N LEU A 12 21.28 40.37 27.34
CA LEU A 12 21.68 39.00 27.66
C LEU A 12 21.98 38.90 29.17
N LEU A 13 21.49 37.86 29.86
CA LEU A 13 21.83 37.61 31.26
C LEU A 13 22.09 36.11 31.50
N ILE A 14 23.36 35.78 31.76
CA ILE A 14 23.84 34.43 32.08
C ILE A 14 24.05 34.36 33.59
N PHE A 15 23.59 33.27 34.23
CA PHE A 15 24.13 32.84 35.52
C PHE A 15 24.25 31.31 35.59
N PHE A 16 25.44 30.85 35.97
CA PHE A 16 25.71 29.46 36.41
C PHE A 16 25.28 29.28 37.88
N GLY A 17 24.79 28.11 38.28
CA GLY A 17 24.51 27.83 39.69
C GLY A 17 23.94 26.45 40.03
N SER A 18 24.83 25.51 40.32
CA SER A 18 24.71 24.21 41.02
C SER A 18 23.40 23.76 41.71
N LEU A 19 23.15 22.43 41.58
CA LEU A 19 22.27 21.59 42.42
C LEU A 19 22.48 21.78 43.93
N PRO A 20 21.43 21.52 44.74
CA PRO A 20 21.54 20.40 45.69
C PRO A 20 20.28 19.51 45.83
N LYS A 21 20.47 18.43 46.60
CA LYS A 21 19.57 17.27 46.84
C LYS A 21 18.34 17.58 47.71
N GLY A 22 17.27 16.81 47.53
CA GLY A 22 16.79 15.91 48.60
C GLY A 22 15.38 16.09 49.21
N SER A 23 14.60 15.00 49.12
CA SER A 23 13.62 14.47 50.09
C SER A 23 12.30 15.19 50.45
N ASN A 24 11.21 14.49 50.13
CA ASN A 24 10.05 14.12 50.97
C ASN A 24 9.06 15.18 51.53
N ALA A 25 7.87 15.14 50.93
CA ALA A 25 6.57 14.79 51.54
C ALA A 25 5.76 15.80 52.40
N ASN A 26 4.45 15.79 52.08
CA ASN A 26 3.27 16.14 52.89
C ASN A 26 2.96 17.60 53.23
N GLY A 27 1.72 18.02 52.92
CA GLY A 27 1.06 19.18 53.55
C GLY A 27 0.05 19.91 52.64
N LEU A 28 -1.25 19.64 52.82
CA LEU A 28 -2.36 20.40 52.22
C LEU A 28 -2.36 21.86 52.75
N ASP A 29 -2.75 22.84 51.91
CA ASP A 29 -4.15 23.33 51.92
C ASP A 29 -4.51 24.12 50.65
N THR A 30 -5.81 24.23 50.43
CA THR A 30 -6.54 24.75 49.27
C THR A 30 -6.61 26.27 49.22
N THR A 31 -6.64 26.85 48.01
CA THR A 31 -7.70 27.78 47.51
C THR A 31 -7.23 28.60 46.30
N THR A 32 -7.56 28.15 45.09
CA THR A 32 -8.19 28.96 44.03
C THR A 32 -8.51 28.08 42.83
N LEU A 33 -9.80 27.85 42.58
CA LEU A 33 -10.29 27.14 41.39
C LEU A 33 -10.14 28.05 40.17
N GLY A 34 -9.00 27.96 39.49
CA GLY A 34 -8.94 28.17 38.05
C GLY A 34 -9.28 26.84 37.39
N THR A 35 -10.41 26.78 36.66
CA THR A 35 -10.72 25.61 35.84
C THR A 35 -9.63 25.44 34.78
N SER A 36 -8.94 24.30 34.80
CA SER A 36 -8.13 23.87 33.65
C SER A 36 -9.02 23.92 32.40
N PRO A 37 -8.52 24.34 31.22
CA PRO A 37 -9.27 24.14 29.99
C PRO A 37 -9.65 22.66 29.89
N GLU A 38 -10.94 22.38 29.65
CA GLU A 38 -11.38 21.02 29.35
C GLU A 38 -10.83 20.65 27.97
N ILE A 39 -9.91 19.69 27.95
CA ILE A 39 -9.29 19.19 26.73
C ILE A 39 -10.36 18.42 25.96
N SER A 40 -10.85 18.98 24.86
CA SER A 40 -11.91 18.42 24.02
C SER A 40 -11.44 17.21 23.21
N SER A 41 -10.20 17.23 22.71
CA SER A 41 -9.52 16.04 22.17
C SER A 41 -8.02 16.06 22.41
N TYR A 42 -7.39 14.89 22.32
CA TYR A 42 -5.94 14.72 22.39
C TYR A 42 -5.48 13.53 21.54
N PHE A 43 -4.20 13.51 21.17
CA PHE A 43 -3.61 12.44 20.36
C PHE A 43 -2.81 11.43 21.19
N ILE A 44 -2.97 10.14 20.93
CA ILE A 44 -2.05 9.09 21.40
C ILE A 44 -1.15 8.69 20.23
N ILE A 45 0.16 8.92 20.40
CA ILE A 45 1.18 8.55 19.43
C ILE A 45 1.77 7.20 19.87
N HIS A 46 1.33 6.13 19.21
CA HIS A 46 1.92 4.80 19.36
C HIS A 46 3.16 4.74 18.49
N TYR A 47 4.34 4.64 19.10
CA TYR A 47 5.60 4.76 18.38
C TYR A 47 6.43 3.47 18.42
N ASN A 48 7.00 3.07 17.28
CA ASN A 48 7.76 1.84 17.13
C ASN A 48 9.29 2.03 17.25
N GLY A 49 9.80 3.23 16.97
CA GLY A 49 11.24 3.54 17.01
C GLY A 49 11.90 3.79 15.66
N GLU A 50 11.16 3.67 14.55
CA GLU A 50 11.64 4.01 13.22
C GLU A 50 11.44 5.51 12.93
N ASN A 51 12.13 6.04 11.92
CA ASN A 51 11.88 7.43 11.51
C ASN A 51 10.47 7.54 10.90
N GLN A 52 9.62 8.39 11.48
CA GLN A 52 8.22 8.55 11.09
C GLN A 52 7.88 10.03 10.90
N GLU A 53 6.94 10.33 10.00
CA GLU A 53 6.34 11.65 9.86
C GLU A 53 4.82 11.51 9.95
N THR A 54 4.17 12.37 10.74
CA THR A 54 2.72 12.34 10.95
C THR A 54 2.16 13.76 11.04
N VAL A 55 0.93 13.92 10.59
CA VAL A 55 0.16 15.15 10.73
C VAL A 55 -0.83 14.94 11.87
N LEU A 56 -0.84 15.84 12.86
CA LEU A 56 -1.84 15.80 13.94
C LEU A 56 -3.11 16.54 13.49
N ASN A 57 -2.95 17.70 12.85
CA ASN A 57 -4.02 18.40 12.15
C ASN A 57 -3.44 19.31 11.05
N ASP A 58 -4.31 20.04 10.33
CA ASP A 58 -3.95 20.94 9.23
C ASP A 58 -2.83 21.96 9.54
N ASN A 59 -2.56 22.26 10.83
CA ASN A 59 -1.58 23.26 11.26
C ASN A 59 -0.30 22.65 11.88
N VAL A 60 -0.27 21.35 12.18
CA VAL A 60 0.84 20.74 12.96
C VAL A 60 1.22 19.35 12.45
N SER A 61 2.50 19.16 12.13
CA SER A 61 3.12 17.86 11.89
C SER A 61 4.27 17.57 12.84
N LEU A 62 4.54 16.29 13.06
CA LEU A 62 5.66 15.77 13.84
C LEU A 62 6.54 14.88 12.96
N THR A 63 7.85 15.03 13.07
CA THR A 63 8.85 14.09 12.54
C THR A 63 9.56 13.43 13.71
N LEU A 64 9.51 12.11 13.83
CA LEU A 64 10.15 11.34 14.91
C LEU A 64 11.40 10.63 14.35
N ASN A 65 12.51 10.66 15.10
CA ASN A 65 13.87 10.34 14.64
C ASN A 65 14.57 9.30 15.55
N GLY A 66 13.87 8.20 15.87
CA GLY A 66 14.37 7.12 16.73
C GLY A 66 14.28 7.37 18.23
N TRP A 67 14.25 6.27 18.99
CA TRP A 67 14.34 6.30 20.46
C TRP A 67 15.68 6.91 20.92
N THR A 68 15.67 7.59 22.07
CA THR A 68 16.88 8.16 22.68
C THR A 68 17.72 7.13 23.45
N ASP A 69 17.09 6.03 23.87
CA ASP A 69 17.71 4.92 24.60
C ASP A 69 17.05 3.56 24.29
N GLU A 70 17.70 2.48 24.70
CA GLU A 70 17.21 1.09 24.53
C GLU A 70 15.99 0.77 25.42
N ALA A 71 15.73 1.56 26.45
CA ALA A 71 14.56 1.44 27.31
C ALA A 71 13.30 2.05 26.69
N LYS A 72 13.42 2.68 25.50
CA LYS A 72 12.37 3.40 24.79
C LYS A 72 11.75 4.52 25.66
N SER A 73 12.54 5.19 26.50
CA SER A 73 12.01 6.18 27.47
C SER A 73 11.54 7.49 26.84
N SER A 74 12.15 7.89 25.72
CA SER A 74 11.82 9.11 24.98
C SER A 74 12.25 9.01 23.52
N VAL A 75 11.67 9.85 22.66
CA VAL A 75 11.98 9.96 21.22
C VAL A 75 12.47 11.36 20.90
N LYS A 76 13.49 11.49 20.04
CA LYS A 76 13.87 12.79 19.46
C LYS A 76 13.05 13.05 18.22
N GLY A 77 12.63 14.30 18.03
CA GLY A 77 11.80 14.66 16.90
C GLY A 77 11.92 16.12 16.52
N LYS A 78 11.07 16.50 15.58
CA LYS A 78 10.76 17.88 15.22
C LYS A 78 9.26 18.06 15.26
N ILE A 79 8.84 19.24 15.69
CA ILE A 79 7.49 19.74 15.44
C ILE A 79 7.55 20.82 14.37
N ASN A 80 6.65 20.76 13.41
CA ASN A 80 6.42 21.81 12.42
C ASN A 80 5.05 22.41 12.69
N ILE A 81 5.01 23.70 13.01
CA ILE A 81 3.78 24.47 13.18
C ILE A 81 3.66 25.40 11.97
N HIS A 82 2.57 25.24 11.23
CA HIS A 82 2.24 26.08 10.08
C HIS A 82 0.84 26.68 10.27
N THR A 83 0.76 28.00 10.36
CA THR A 83 -0.49 28.76 10.29
C THR A 83 -0.36 29.85 9.24
N ASP A 84 -1.46 30.58 8.99
CA ASP A 84 -1.49 31.76 8.12
C ASP A 84 -0.44 32.84 8.51
N SER A 85 -0.03 32.85 9.79
CA SER A 85 0.83 33.86 10.41
C SER A 85 2.24 33.37 10.76
N ILE A 86 2.48 32.05 10.81
CA ILE A 86 3.78 31.48 11.20
C ILE A 86 4.13 30.19 10.46
N ASN A 87 5.41 29.97 10.19
CA ASN A 87 5.95 28.67 9.81
C ASN A 87 7.21 28.43 10.63
N GLN A 88 7.15 27.50 11.58
CA GLN A 88 8.17 27.28 12.61
C GLN A 88 8.44 25.79 12.76
N THR A 89 9.72 25.42 12.78
CA THR A 89 10.19 24.07 13.11
C THR A 89 11.00 24.12 14.39
N GLU A 90 10.67 23.30 15.38
CA GLU A 90 11.44 23.15 16.62
C GLU A 90 11.91 21.70 16.80
N ASP A 91 13.17 21.51 17.22
CA ASP A 91 13.66 20.21 17.66
C ASP A 91 13.11 19.89 19.07
N ILE A 92 12.51 18.72 19.23
CA ILE A 92 11.85 18.29 20.47
C ILE A 92 12.40 16.95 20.98
N THR A 93 12.16 16.66 22.25
CA THR A 93 12.27 15.31 22.81
C THR A 93 10.96 15.03 23.56
N ILE A 94 10.31 13.93 23.21
CA ILE A 94 9.01 13.54 23.77
C ILE A 94 9.25 12.33 24.68
N ASP A 95 8.89 12.45 25.95
CA ASP A 95 8.95 11.36 26.92
C ASP A 95 7.76 10.39 26.74
N VAL A 96 7.98 9.10 26.96
CA VAL A 96 6.90 8.11 27.09
C VAL A 96 6.28 8.27 28.49
N THR A 97 5.15 8.98 28.57
CA THR A 97 4.37 9.13 29.80
C THR A 97 2.87 9.10 29.50
N ASN A 98 2.07 8.84 30.54
CA ASN A 98 0.61 8.90 30.45
C ASN A 98 0.08 10.36 30.49
N ASP A 99 0.96 11.33 30.77
CA ASP A 99 0.62 12.75 30.91
C ASP A 99 0.52 13.41 29.52
N LEU A 100 -0.50 14.24 29.32
CA LEU A 100 -0.64 15.01 28.08
C LEU A 100 0.37 16.15 28.05
N LYS A 101 1.11 16.24 26.94
CA LYS A 101 1.96 17.37 26.56
C LYS A 101 1.13 18.33 25.69
N GLU A 102 1.39 19.63 25.81
CA GLU A 102 0.73 20.66 25.00
C GLU A 102 1.66 21.16 23.87
N ILE A 103 1.07 21.40 22.71
CA ILE A 103 1.62 22.18 21.59
C ILE A 103 0.77 23.44 21.50
N SER A 104 1.32 24.58 21.91
CA SER A 104 0.63 25.87 21.74
C SER A 104 0.76 26.35 20.29
N VAL A 105 -0.36 26.40 19.57
CA VAL A 105 -0.41 26.87 18.17
C VAL A 105 -0.84 28.34 18.14
N PRO A 106 0.00 29.28 17.66
CA PRO A 106 -0.37 30.69 17.62
C PRO A 106 -1.66 30.94 16.82
N GLU A 107 -2.58 31.69 17.43
CA GLU A 107 -3.87 32.09 16.82
C GLU A 107 -4.85 30.92 16.50
N LYS A 108 -4.57 29.70 16.98
CA LYS A 108 -5.44 28.51 16.86
C LYS A 108 -5.58 27.82 18.24
N GLU A 109 -6.28 26.69 18.29
CA GLU A 109 -6.37 25.86 19.49
C GLU A 109 -5.07 25.06 19.71
N SER A 110 -4.65 24.91 20.97
CA SER A 110 -3.51 24.07 21.33
C SER A 110 -3.81 22.59 21.10
N ILE A 111 -2.81 21.83 20.64
CA ILE A 111 -2.92 20.38 20.48
C ILE A 111 -2.36 19.69 21.72
N PHE A 112 -3.12 18.74 22.27
CA PHE A 112 -2.66 17.88 23.36
C PHE A 112 -2.30 16.50 22.83
N TYR A 113 -1.21 15.91 23.32
CA TYR A 113 -0.77 14.58 22.88
C TYR A 113 0.01 13.84 23.97
N ARG A 114 0.11 12.52 23.85
CA ARG A 114 1.09 11.71 24.60
C ARG A 114 1.72 10.63 23.72
N LEU A 115 2.80 10.03 24.20
CA LEU A 115 3.58 9.03 23.48
C LEU A 115 3.58 7.70 24.25
N GLU A 116 3.29 6.62 23.54
CA GLU A 116 3.30 5.26 24.08
C GLU A 116 4.19 4.34 23.24
N VAL A 117 4.86 3.39 23.90
CA VAL A 117 5.64 2.36 23.23
C VAL A 117 4.71 1.37 22.53
N SER A 118 4.98 1.13 21.26
CA SER A 118 4.27 0.15 20.42
C SER A 118 5.28 -0.62 19.57
N ASP A 119 4.80 -1.69 18.92
CA ASP A 119 5.54 -2.39 17.87
C ASP A 119 5.17 -1.87 16.46
N THR A 120 4.09 -1.10 16.34
CA THR A 120 3.63 -0.44 15.10
C THR A 120 3.40 1.05 15.32
N PHE A 121 3.73 1.87 14.31
CA PHE A 121 3.41 3.31 14.35
C PHE A 121 1.91 3.54 14.08
N ASN A 122 1.25 4.28 14.97
CA ASN A 122 -0.13 4.77 14.79
C ASN A 122 -0.32 6.09 15.54
N VAL A 123 -1.26 6.92 15.08
CA VAL A 123 -1.75 8.09 15.82
C VAL A 123 -3.26 7.99 15.94
N GLU A 124 -3.76 7.97 17.17
CA GLU A 124 -5.19 7.96 17.50
C GLU A 124 -5.61 9.33 18.04
N GLU A 125 -6.73 9.88 17.57
CA GLU A 125 -7.37 11.05 18.20
C GLU A 125 -8.46 10.58 19.16
N VAL A 126 -8.40 11.02 20.42
CA VAL A 126 -9.34 10.69 21.48
C VAL A 126 -10.16 11.94 21.81
N THR A 127 -11.46 11.90 21.49
CA THR A 127 -12.41 12.99 21.75
C THR A 127 -13.20 12.77 23.04
N ASN A 128 -13.26 13.78 23.92
CA ASN A 128 -14.07 13.79 25.13
C ASN A 128 -15.48 14.32 24.83
N GLU A 129 -16.45 13.41 24.67
CA GLU A 129 -17.87 13.76 24.51
C GLU A 129 -18.45 14.45 25.77
N PRO A 130 -19.13 15.61 25.65
CA PRO A 130 -19.76 16.26 26.81
C PRO A 130 -20.99 15.48 27.28
N ASN A 131 -20.99 15.12 28.57
CA ASN A 131 -22.02 14.33 29.28
C ASN A 131 -23.46 14.42 28.72
N ALA A 132 -23.89 13.40 27.98
CA ALA A 132 -25.29 13.15 27.73
C ALA A 132 -26.00 12.74 29.03
N THR A 133 -27.03 13.49 29.43
CA THR A 133 -27.70 13.35 30.73
C THR A 133 -28.34 11.97 30.90
N SER A 134 -27.97 11.26 31.98
CA SER A 134 -28.61 9.99 32.32
C SER A 134 -30.05 10.19 32.79
N THR A 135 -30.97 9.44 32.20
CA THR A 135 -32.31 9.21 32.76
C THR A 135 -32.35 7.82 33.38
N GLN A 136 -32.95 7.72 34.56
CA GLN A 136 -32.86 6.56 35.43
C GLN A 136 -33.62 5.34 34.89
N SER A 137 -33.03 4.16 35.04
CA SER A 137 -33.77 2.92 35.34
C SER A 137 -33.00 2.10 36.37
N VAL A 138 -33.54 2.00 37.58
CA VAL A 138 -32.97 1.26 38.72
C VAL A 138 -33.55 -0.16 38.75
N ASN A 139 -32.71 -1.14 39.12
CA ASN A 139 -32.99 -2.39 39.87
C ASN A 139 -31.85 -3.37 39.52
N GLU A 140 -30.78 -3.44 40.29
CA GLU A 140 -30.65 -4.15 41.58
C GLU A 140 -30.83 -5.67 41.53
N THR A 141 -29.73 -6.34 41.85
CA THR A 141 -29.55 -7.76 42.18
C THR A 141 -30.34 -8.17 43.42
N PRO A 142 -30.67 -9.46 43.57
CA PRO A 142 -30.76 -10.06 44.91
C PRO A 142 -29.84 -11.29 45.06
N SER A 143 -29.11 -11.31 46.17
CA SER A 143 -28.50 -12.51 46.76
C SER A 143 -29.36 -13.04 47.92
N SER A 144 -29.28 -14.35 48.19
CA SER A 144 -29.38 -15.07 49.48
C SER A 144 -29.92 -14.33 50.74
N GLU A 145 -30.69 -14.93 51.65
CA GLU A 145 -30.82 -16.35 52.02
C GLU A 145 -32.07 -16.61 52.92
N ASP A 146 -32.16 -17.82 53.51
CA ASP A 146 -33.12 -18.38 54.51
C ASP A 146 -34.42 -19.03 54.00
N SER A 147 -34.89 -20.18 54.52
CA SER A 147 -34.22 -21.41 55.00
C SER A 147 -35.28 -22.49 55.30
N PHE A 148 -35.02 -23.78 55.01
CA PHE A 148 -35.25 -24.88 55.96
C PHE A 148 -34.60 -26.23 55.56
N VAL A 149 -34.17 -26.94 56.60
CA VAL A 149 -33.46 -28.23 56.70
C VAL A 149 -34.47 -29.40 56.43
N VAL A 150 -34.18 -30.69 56.15
CA VAL A 150 -33.16 -31.63 56.67
C VAL A 150 -32.93 -32.89 55.76
N SER A 151 -31.68 -33.39 55.77
CA SER A 151 -31.18 -34.80 55.75
C SER A 151 -31.38 -35.79 54.58
N GLU A 152 -30.23 -36.11 53.96
CA GLU A 152 -29.54 -37.42 53.88
C GLU A 152 -30.09 -38.69 53.16
N THR A 153 -29.15 -39.30 52.42
CA THR A 153 -28.96 -40.67 51.91
C THR A 153 -28.85 -41.77 53.00
N PRO A 154 -28.56 -43.09 52.73
CA PRO A 154 -28.55 -43.89 51.49
C PRO A 154 -29.21 -45.31 51.57
N SER A 155 -29.30 -45.99 50.42
CA SER A 155 -29.01 -47.43 50.17
C SER A 155 -29.42 -48.58 51.15
N SER A 156 -30.33 -49.43 50.64
CA SER A 156 -30.23 -50.92 50.55
C SER A 156 -30.53 -51.87 51.74
N LYS A 157 -30.86 -53.11 51.33
CA LYS A 157 -31.07 -54.38 52.09
C LYS A 157 -32.50 -54.60 52.64
N ASP A 158 -33.02 -55.83 52.74
CA ASP A 158 -32.32 -57.14 52.73
C ASP A 158 -33.19 -58.35 52.31
N SER A 159 -32.51 -59.49 52.01
CA SER A 159 -32.95 -60.89 52.24
C SER A 159 -34.18 -61.47 51.48
N THR A 160 -34.34 -62.77 51.19
CA THR A 160 -33.64 -64.06 51.50
C THR A 160 -34.15 -65.14 50.48
N VAL A 161 -33.60 -66.37 50.27
CA VAL A 161 -32.25 -67.00 50.27
C VAL A 161 -32.41 -68.49 49.81
N VAL A 162 -31.30 -69.27 49.67
CA VAL A 162 -31.19 -70.76 49.52
C VAL A 162 -30.75 -71.30 48.13
N SER A 163 -29.88 -72.31 48.24
CA SER A 163 -29.07 -73.16 47.33
C SER A 163 -29.82 -73.96 46.24
N GLU A 164 -29.25 -74.88 45.44
CA GLU A 164 -27.96 -75.63 45.40
C GLU A 164 -27.81 -76.31 44.02
N GLY A 165 -26.65 -76.90 43.67
CA GLY A 165 -26.58 -77.97 42.66
C GLY A 165 -25.51 -77.82 41.56
N THR A 166 -24.63 -78.82 41.48
CA THR A 166 -23.46 -78.92 40.58
C THR A 166 -23.67 -79.96 39.46
N SER A 167 -22.96 -79.80 38.31
CA SER A 167 -22.35 -80.85 37.45
C SER A 167 -23.22 -82.04 36.93
N GLU A 168 -23.06 -82.64 35.75
CA GLU A 168 -22.00 -82.65 34.73
C GLU A 168 -22.54 -83.31 33.42
N GLU A 169 -21.75 -83.31 32.33
CA GLU A 169 -21.90 -84.17 31.12
C GLU A 169 -23.16 -83.97 30.19
N ALA A 170 -23.07 -84.05 28.86
CA ALA A 170 -21.92 -84.09 27.94
C ALA A 170 -22.27 -83.69 26.48
N LEU A 171 -21.34 -82.98 25.84
CA LEU A 171 -20.87 -83.17 24.45
C LEU A 171 -21.84 -83.09 23.25
N ASN A 172 -21.75 -81.95 22.54
CA ASN A 172 -21.06 -81.82 21.23
C ASN A 172 -21.90 -81.39 20.01
N SER A 173 -21.79 -80.10 19.64
CA SER A 173 -21.62 -79.72 18.23
C SER A 173 -20.78 -78.44 18.10
N THR A 174 -19.69 -78.55 17.36
CA THR A 174 -18.77 -77.50 16.92
C THR A 174 -19.41 -76.17 16.53
N ASN A 175 -18.88 -75.06 17.06
CA ASN A 175 -18.69 -73.85 16.28
C ASN A 175 -17.43 -73.13 16.77
N ALA A 176 -16.57 -72.69 15.85
CA ALA A 176 -15.34 -71.99 16.20
C ALA A 176 -15.66 -70.52 16.47
N GLU A 177 -15.36 -70.04 17.68
CA GLU A 177 -15.37 -68.60 17.96
C GLU A 177 -14.24 -67.93 17.19
N SER A 178 -14.61 -67.10 16.21
CA SER A 178 -13.67 -66.23 15.53
C SER A 178 -13.22 -65.16 16.50
N THR A 179 -11.99 -65.24 16.98
CA THR A 179 -11.35 -64.18 17.77
C THR A 179 -11.12 -62.98 16.87
N ILE A 180 -12.11 -62.09 16.76
CA ILE A 180 -11.97 -60.81 16.07
C ILE A 180 -10.90 -60.03 16.85
N GLY A 181 -9.74 -59.84 16.22
CA GLY A 181 -8.64 -59.07 16.80
C GLY A 181 -9.07 -57.63 17.06
N THR A 182 -8.35 -56.93 17.93
CA THR A 182 -8.54 -55.49 18.05
C THR A 182 -8.29 -54.81 16.70
N PRO A 183 -9.19 -53.91 16.24
CA PRO A 183 -8.96 -53.06 15.08
C PRO A 183 -7.56 -52.48 15.06
N SER A 184 -6.86 -52.57 13.92
CA SER A 184 -5.52 -52.01 13.80
C SER A 184 -5.28 -51.38 12.42
N ILE A 185 -4.57 -50.25 12.40
CA ILE A 185 -4.04 -49.66 11.16
C ILE A 185 -2.62 -50.19 10.93
N GLN A 186 -2.32 -50.59 9.70
CA GLN A 186 -0.98 -50.92 9.25
C GLN A 186 -0.55 -49.98 8.12
N TYR A 187 0.71 -49.56 8.13
CA TYR A 187 1.25 -48.69 7.10
C TYR A 187 2.74 -48.89 6.88
N ALA A 188 3.18 -48.64 5.65
CA ALA A 188 4.58 -48.67 5.23
C ALA A 188 4.85 -47.50 4.28
N THR A 189 6.08 -46.99 4.29
CA THR A 189 6.53 -45.94 3.37
C THR A 189 7.70 -46.41 2.50
N HIS A 190 7.81 -45.83 1.30
CA HIS A 190 8.97 -45.93 0.44
C HIS A 190 9.87 -44.70 0.67
N VAL A 191 11.08 -44.91 1.18
CA VAL A 191 12.01 -43.84 1.56
C VAL A 191 13.19 -43.79 0.59
N GLN A 192 13.63 -42.58 0.25
CA GLN A 192 14.78 -42.34 -0.62
C GLN A 192 16.04 -43.15 -0.21
N ASP A 193 16.63 -43.84 -1.19
CA ASP A 193 17.79 -44.74 -1.09
C ASP A 193 17.66 -45.90 -0.08
N ILE A 194 16.46 -46.12 0.49
CA ILE A 194 16.15 -47.23 1.41
C ILE A 194 15.16 -48.20 0.76
N GLY A 195 14.17 -47.68 0.02
CA GLY A 195 13.08 -48.45 -0.56
C GLY A 195 11.88 -48.57 0.38
N TRP A 196 11.03 -49.57 0.16
CA TRP A 196 9.93 -49.90 1.06
C TRP A 196 10.46 -50.40 2.41
N GLN A 197 10.07 -49.74 3.49
CA GLN A 197 10.29 -50.22 4.85
C GLN A 197 9.26 -51.30 5.22
N ASN A 198 9.53 -52.03 6.31
CA ASN A 198 8.55 -52.98 6.88
C ASN A 198 7.29 -52.23 7.32
N PRO A 199 6.09 -52.85 7.22
CA PRO A 199 4.89 -52.30 7.81
C PRO A 199 5.01 -52.13 9.32
N VAL A 200 4.46 -51.04 9.82
CA VAL A 200 4.30 -50.69 11.23
C VAL A 200 2.82 -50.51 11.55
N SER A 201 2.46 -50.38 12.82
CA SER A 201 1.07 -50.32 13.27
C SER A 201 0.81 -49.19 14.28
N ASP A 202 -0.43 -48.71 14.33
CA ASP A 202 -1.00 -47.79 15.33
C ASP A 202 0.00 -46.95 16.14
N GLY A 203 0.50 -45.87 15.53
CA GLY A 203 1.35 -44.86 16.16
C GLY A 203 2.86 -45.10 16.03
N GLU A 204 3.29 -46.28 15.60
CA GLU A 204 4.71 -46.55 15.32
C GLU A 204 5.22 -45.77 14.10
N LEU A 205 6.44 -45.24 14.16
CA LEU A 205 7.00 -44.38 13.11
C LEU A 205 7.25 -45.14 11.80
N SER A 206 6.73 -44.65 10.68
CA SER A 206 7.16 -45.06 9.33
C SER A 206 7.90 -43.92 8.63
N GLY A 207 9.09 -44.20 8.09
CA GLY A 207 9.97 -43.22 7.45
C GLY A 207 11.32 -43.09 8.16
N THR A 208 11.85 -41.86 8.18
CA THR A 208 13.07 -41.48 8.91
C THR A 208 12.93 -40.08 9.49
N GLU A 209 13.24 -39.90 10.77
CA GLU A 209 13.31 -38.57 11.40
C GLU A 209 14.76 -38.05 11.36
N GLY A 210 14.96 -36.78 10.97
CA GLY A 210 16.26 -36.11 11.02
C GLY A 210 17.34 -36.58 10.02
N GLN A 211 17.07 -37.59 9.19
CA GLN A 211 18.04 -38.15 8.23
C GLN A 211 18.06 -37.45 6.86
N ALA A 212 17.27 -36.40 6.67
CA ALA A 212 17.13 -35.65 5.42
C ALA A 212 16.67 -36.47 4.19
N LYS A 213 16.04 -37.63 4.40
CA LYS A 213 15.51 -38.51 3.34
C LYS A 213 14.02 -38.26 3.12
N ARG A 214 13.61 -38.15 1.85
CA ARG A 214 12.20 -37.97 1.48
C ARG A 214 11.43 -39.31 1.55
N LEU A 215 10.18 -39.24 1.96
CA LEU A 215 9.16 -40.20 1.55
C LEU A 215 8.86 -39.98 0.06
N GLU A 216 8.72 -41.06 -0.69
CA GLU A 216 8.33 -41.05 -2.11
C GLU A 216 6.97 -41.70 -2.34
N SER A 217 6.56 -42.63 -1.48
CA SER A 217 5.26 -43.32 -1.56
C SER A 217 4.84 -43.94 -0.21
N ILE A 218 3.55 -44.26 -0.06
CA ILE A 218 2.95 -44.89 1.12
C ILE A 218 1.91 -45.95 0.73
N LYS A 219 1.75 -46.95 1.61
CA LYS A 219 0.64 -47.92 1.65
C LYS A 219 0.08 -47.95 3.07
N ILE A 220 -1.24 -47.96 3.18
CA ILE A 220 -2.01 -48.00 4.44
C ILE A 220 -3.16 -49.00 4.27
N SER A 221 -3.38 -49.85 5.26
CA SER A 221 -4.52 -50.77 5.36
C SER A 221 -5.08 -50.78 6.78
N VAL A 222 -6.40 -50.89 6.92
CA VAL A 222 -7.02 -51.37 8.16
C VAL A 222 -7.15 -52.88 8.08
N ASP A 223 -6.87 -53.56 9.19
CA ASP A 223 -7.04 -55.00 9.38
C ASP A 223 -7.89 -55.31 10.63
N ASN A 224 -8.23 -56.59 10.81
CA ASN A 224 -8.94 -57.15 11.98
C ASN A 224 -10.37 -56.65 12.24
N VAL A 225 -11.00 -55.94 11.29
CA VAL A 225 -12.42 -55.54 11.36
C VAL A 225 -13.11 -55.82 10.02
N GLU A 226 -14.30 -56.40 10.09
CA GLU A 226 -15.15 -56.57 8.90
C GLU A 226 -15.80 -55.24 8.50
N ASP A 227 -15.73 -54.90 7.21
CA ASP A 227 -16.17 -53.62 6.63
C ASP A 227 -15.68 -52.34 7.35
N LEU A 228 -14.41 -52.34 7.74
CA LEU A 228 -13.62 -51.13 7.97
C LEU A 228 -12.44 -51.10 6.99
N GLY A 229 -12.25 -49.97 6.31
CA GLY A 229 -11.11 -49.76 5.42
C GLY A 229 -10.71 -48.30 5.38
N VAL A 230 -9.65 -47.99 4.64
CA VAL A 230 -9.13 -46.63 4.49
C VAL A 230 -9.07 -46.20 3.02
N LYS A 231 -9.28 -44.90 2.77
CA LYS A 231 -8.95 -44.21 1.52
C LYS A 231 -7.96 -43.07 1.80
N TYR A 232 -6.99 -42.86 0.91
CA TYR A 232 -5.95 -41.84 1.12
C TYR A 232 -5.44 -41.26 -0.20
N SER A 233 -4.90 -40.05 -0.13
CA SER A 233 -4.30 -39.31 -1.24
C SER A 233 -3.05 -38.59 -0.74
N THR A 234 -2.02 -38.50 -1.58
CA THR A 234 -0.77 -37.80 -1.29
C THR A 234 -0.55 -36.63 -2.25
N HIS A 235 -0.08 -35.50 -1.73
CA HIS A 235 0.48 -34.41 -2.53
C HIS A 235 1.93 -34.76 -2.91
N VAL A 236 2.23 -34.78 -4.21
CA VAL A 236 3.54 -35.16 -4.75
C VAL A 236 4.14 -34.00 -5.52
N GLN A 237 5.45 -33.80 -5.36
CA GLN A 237 6.24 -32.83 -6.12
C GLN A 237 5.92 -32.89 -7.63
N ASP A 238 5.66 -31.72 -8.22
CA ASP A 238 5.33 -31.48 -9.64
C ASP A 238 3.99 -32.09 -10.13
N TYR A 239 3.29 -32.90 -9.33
CA TYR A 239 2.01 -33.52 -9.68
C TYR A 239 0.82 -33.02 -8.84
N GLY A 240 1.07 -32.45 -7.66
CA GLY A 240 0.03 -32.01 -6.74
C GLY A 240 -0.66 -33.19 -6.04
N TRP A 241 -1.91 -32.99 -5.62
CA TRP A 241 -2.75 -34.03 -5.02
C TRP A 241 -3.10 -35.13 -6.04
N LEU A 242 -2.66 -36.36 -5.78
CA LEU A 242 -3.02 -37.53 -6.59
C LEU A 242 -4.47 -38.00 -6.31
N PRO A 243 -5.10 -38.79 -7.21
CA PRO A 243 -6.37 -39.45 -6.93
C PRO A 243 -6.33 -40.30 -5.66
N TYR A 244 -7.47 -40.42 -4.97
CA TYR A 244 -7.58 -41.29 -3.80
C TYR A 244 -7.39 -42.77 -4.18
N VAL A 245 -6.63 -43.48 -3.35
CA VAL A 245 -6.47 -44.94 -3.40
C VAL A 245 -7.06 -45.58 -2.13
N SER A 246 -7.34 -46.88 -2.17
CA SER A 246 -7.98 -47.64 -1.08
C SER A 246 -7.01 -48.56 -0.32
N ASN A 247 -7.51 -49.26 0.71
CA ASN A 247 -6.81 -50.27 1.53
C ASN A 247 -5.67 -51.01 0.78
N GLY A 248 -4.44 -50.85 1.26
CA GLY A 248 -3.22 -51.49 0.76
C GLY A 248 -2.66 -51.02 -0.59
N LYS A 249 -3.27 -50.04 -1.27
CA LYS A 249 -2.82 -49.55 -2.59
C LYS A 249 -1.73 -48.48 -2.49
N GLU A 250 -0.87 -48.40 -3.49
CA GLU A 250 0.23 -47.44 -3.51
C GLU A 250 -0.28 -46.01 -3.78
N SER A 251 0.05 -45.05 -2.93
CA SER A 251 -0.08 -43.60 -3.21
C SER A 251 1.30 -42.95 -3.24
N GLY A 252 1.59 -42.14 -4.25
CA GLY A 252 2.90 -41.52 -4.46
C GLY A 252 3.62 -42.06 -5.70
N THR A 253 4.95 -42.05 -5.68
CA THR A 253 5.80 -42.52 -6.79
C THR A 253 7.01 -43.32 -6.30
N THR A 254 7.01 -44.63 -6.50
CA THR A 254 8.23 -45.43 -6.36
C THR A 254 9.19 -45.18 -7.54
N GLY A 255 10.46 -44.88 -7.27
CA GLY A 255 11.54 -44.84 -8.28
C GLY A 255 11.59 -43.62 -9.22
N GLN A 256 10.69 -42.64 -9.08
CA GLN A 256 10.67 -41.42 -9.91
C GLN A 256 11.44 -40.24 -9.29
N GLY A 257 11.95 -40.39 -8.06
CA GLY A 257 12.71 -39.35 -7.36
C GLY A 257 11.86 -38.16 -6.86
N LYS A 258 10.54 -38.25 -6.91
CA LYS A 258 9.63 -37.21 -6.39
C LYS A 258 9.37 -37.43 -4.91
N ARG A 259 9.33 -36.34 -4.15
CA ARG A 259 8.94 -36.34 -2.72
C ARG A 259 7.42 -36.29 -2.55
N LEU A 260 6.93 -36.92 -1.49
CA LEU A 260 5.65 -36.55 -0.88
C LEU A 260 5.83 -35.22 -0.13
N GLU A 261 4.78 -34.39 -0.11
CA GLU A 261 4.78 -33.10 0.60
C GLU A 261 3.61 -32.99 1.59
N ALA A 262 2.49 -33.67 1.34
CA ALA A 262 1.32 -33.77 2.21
C ALA A 262 0.52 -35.06 1.98
N ILE A 263 -0.39 -35.39 2.89
CA ILE A 263 -1.28 -36.56 2.84
C ILE A 263 -2.68 -36.25 3.41
N LYS A 264 -3.70 -36.98 2.95
CA LYS A 264 -5.06 -37.05 3.50
C LYS A 264 -5.42 -38.52 3.68
N ILE A 265 -6.02 -38.89 4.81
CA ILE A 265 -6.37 -40.28 5.16
C ILE A 265 -7.75 -40.27 5.81
N ASP A 266 -8.68 -41.07 5.30
CA ASP A 266 -10.07 -41.09 5.78
C ASP A 266 -10.63 -42.53 5.77
N LEU A 267 -11.55 -42.81 6.68
CA LEU A 267 -12.12 -44.15 6.86
C LEU A 267 -13.25 -44.42 5.86
N THR A 268 -13.53 -45.72 5.65
CA THR A 268 -14.52 -46.25 4.70
C THR A 268 -15.09 -47.58 5.23
N GLY A 269 -16.22 -48.02 4.67
CA GLY A 269 -16.99 -49.18 5.15
C GLY A 269 -17.98 -48.79 6.26
N THR A 270 -18.95 -49.65 6.58
CA THR A 270 -19.99 -49.36 7.60
C THR A 270 -19.39 -49.10 8.97
N GLN A 271 -18.28 -49.75 9.32
CA GLN A 271 -17.67 -49.59 10.65
C GLN A 271 -16.97 -48.24 10.85
N ALA A 272 -16.82 -47.40 9.81
CA ALA A 272 -16.17 -46.09 9.91
C ALA A 272 -16.89 -45.11 10.87
N GLU A 273 -18.17 -45.35 11.18
CA GLU A 273 -18.88 -44.57 12.20
C GLU A 273 -18.39 -44.87 13.64
N ASN A 274 -17.79 -46.04 13.86
CA ASN A 274 -17.33 -46.51 15.19
C ASN A 274 -15.87 -46.13 15.52
N TYR A 275 -15.16 -45.52 14.58
CA TYR A 275 -13.74 -45.16 14.72
C TYR A 275 -13.43 -43.75 14.19
N ASP A 276 -12.33 -43.19 14.66
CA ASP A 276 -11.66 -42.03 14.07
C ASP A 276 -10.21 -42.42 13.73
N ILE A 277 -9.68 -41.83 12.65
CA ILE A 277 -8.28 -41.98 12.26
C ILE A 277 -7.54 -40.66 12.48
N TYR A 278 -6.41 -40.73 13.20
CA TYR A 278 -5.51 -39.62 13.45
C TYR A 278 -4.17 -39.88 12.76
N TYR A 279 -3.58 -38.86 12.14
CA TYR A 279 -2.27 -38.96 11.50
C TYR A 279 -1.50 -37.64 11.53
N ARG A 280 -0.18 -37.73 11.67
CA ARG A 280 0.72 -36.59 11.55
C ARG A 280 1.96 -36.96 10.74
N VAL A 281 2.66 -35.95 10.25
CA VAL A 281 3.85 -36.12 9.41
C VAL A 281 5.00 -35.25 9.89
N HIS A 282 6.22 -35.76 9.74
CA HIS A 282 7.45 -34.99 9.90
C HIS A 282 7.82 -34.36 8.56
N ALA A 283 7.79 -33.03 8.47
CA ALA A 283 8.08 -32.27 7.26
C ALA A 283 9.41 -31.51 7.39
N GLN A 284 10.19 -31.48 6.30
CA GLN A 284 11.47 -30.77 6.26
C GLN A 284 11.31 -29.30 6.71
N ASP A 285 12.20 -28.86 7.61
CA ASP A 285 12.27 -27.52 8.21
C ASP A 285 11.07 -27.11 9.10
N PHE A 286 10.02 -27.95 9.17
CA PHE A 286 8.86 -27.77 10.07
C PHE A 286 8.86 -28.75 11.26
N GLY A 287 9.50 -29.90 11.14
CA GLY A 287 9.45 -30.96 12.14
C GLY A 287 8.13 -31.73 12.09
N TRP A 288 7.71 -32.31 13.22
CA TRP A 288 6.37 -32.90 13.37
C TRP A 288 5.30 -31.83 13.41
N LEU A 289 4.38 -31.88 12.46
CA LEU A 289 3.14 -31.10 12.50
C LEU A 289 2.09 -31.76 13.41
N GLY A 290 0.99 -31.06 13.67
CA GLY A 290 -0.12 -31.59 14.47
C GLY A 290 -0.81 -32.82 13.87
N TRP A 291 -1.61 -33.49 14.69
CA TRP A 291 -2.44 -34.62 14.27
C TRP A 291 -3.68 -34.14 13.49
N ALA A 292 -3.74 -34.47 12.20
CA ALA A 292 -4.95 -34.39 11.37
C ALA A 292 -5.93 -35.50 11.72
N LYS A 293 -7.22 -35.27 11.48
CA LYS A 293 -8.33 -36.21 11.69
C LYS A 293 -9.12 -36.45 10.40
N ASN A 294 -9.55 -37.70 10.15
CA ASN A 294 -10.61 -38.08 9.19
C ASN A 294 -10.68 -37.23 7.88
N GLY A 295 -9.66 -37.33 7.03
CA GLY A 295 -9.65 -36.68 5.71
C GLY A 295 -9.11 -35.24 5.69
N GLU A 296 -8.81 -34.64 6.84
CA GLU A 296 -8.04 -33.40 6.93
C GLU A 296 -6.66 -33.54 6.24
N SER A 297 -6.03 -32.42 5.91
CA SER A 297 -4.69 -32.46 5.33
C SER A 297 -3.65 -32.57 6.44
N ALA A 298 -2.56 -33.31 6.20
CA ALA A 298 -1.35 -33.29 7.01
C ALA A 298 -0.12 -33.02 6.13
N GLY A 299 0.80 -32.14 6.54
CA GLY A 299 2.03 -31.82 5.79
C GLY A 299 2.11 -30.38 5.28
N THR A 300 2.75 -30.15 4.13
CA THR A 300 2.91 -28.81 3.56
C THR A 300 2.53 -28.76 2.09
N GLU A 301 2.00 -27.63 1.64
CA GLU A 301 1.69 -27.37 0.23
C GLU A 301 2.35 -26.07 -0.22
N GLY A 302 2.98 -26.05 -1.40
CA GLY A 302 3.63 -24.85 -1.97
C GLY A 302 5.00 -24.48 -1.37
N PHE A 303 5.38 -25.00 -0.20
CA PHE A 303 6.71 -24.75 0.42
C PHE A 303 7.85 -25.59 -0.17
N SER A 304 7.57 -26.55 -1.06
CA SER A 304 8.55 -27.49 -1.62
C SER A 304 9.29 -28.34 -0.58
N LYS A 305 8.68 -28.63 0.57
CA LYS A 305 9.27 -29.45 1.64
C LYS A 305 8.89 -30.91 1.49
N ARG A 306 9.86 -31.81 1.66
CA ARG A 306 9.62 -33.26 1.72
C ARG A 306 8.98 -33.64 3.05
N LEU A 307 8.10 -34.63 3.02
CA LEU A 307 7.85 -35.46 4.20
C LEU A 307 9.03 -36.41 4.40
N GLU A 308 9.35 -36.71 5.66
CA GLU A 308 10.42 -37.62 6.06
C GLU A 308 9.90 -38.80 6.87
N ALA A 309 8.84 -38.62 7.66
CA ALA A 309 8.15 -39.67 8.41
C ALA A 309 6.64 -39.40 8.56
N ILE A 310 5.89 -40.43 8.94
CA ILE A 310 4.47 -40.42 9.25
C ILE A 310 4.16 -41.33 10.45
N GLU A 311 3.17 -40.93 11.24
CA GLU A 311 2.48 -41.77 12.23
C GLU A 311 0.98 -41.76 11.93
N VAL A 312 0.32 -42.91 12.10
CA VAL A 312 -1.13 -43.09 11.89
C VAL A 312 -1.68 -43.96 13.02
N VAL A 313 -2.79 -43.55 13.62
CA VAL A 313 -3.45 -44.23 14.74
C VAL A 313 -4.95 -44.35 14.46
N LEU A 314 -5.50 -45.54 14.71
CA LEU A 314 -6.94 -45.76 14.78
C LEU A 314 -7.41 -45.68 16.24
N VAL A 315 -8.47 -44.90 16.53
CA VAL A 315 -9.11 -44.85 17.86
C VAL A 315 -10.62 -45.11 17.76
N PRO A 316 -11.29 -45.57 18.84
CA PRO A 316 -12.75 -45.57 18.93
C PRO A 316 -13.34 -44.17 18.67
N LYS A 317 -14.59 -44.11 18.19
CA LYS A 317 -15.23 -42.84 17.82
C LYS A 317 -15.20 -41.81 18.95
N GLY A 318 -14.76 -40.59 18.65
CA GLY A 318 -14.62 -39.52 19.65
C GLY A 318 -13.42 -39.68 20.59
N GLY A 319 -12.56 -40.67 20.37
CA GLY A 319 -11.30 -40.83 21.08
C GLY A 319 -10.38 -39.62 20.89
N ALA A 320 -9.51 -39.37 21.88
CA ALA A 320 -8.56 -38.28 21.85
C ALA A 320 -7.43 -38.54 20.83
N ALA A 321 -6.90 -37.47 20.25
CA ALA A 321 -5.66 -37.54 19.46
C ALA A 321 -4.46 -37.91 20.36
N PRO A 322 -3.42 -38.60 19.83
CA PRO A 322 -2.22 -38.92 20.62
C PRO A 322 -1.39 -37.70 21.05
N GLY A 323 -1.65 -36.52 20.49
CA GLY A 323 -0.98 -35.26 20.82
C GLY A 323 -1.74 -34.05 20.29
N SER A 324 -1.10 -32.89 20.20
CA SER A 324 -1.73 -31.67 19.68
C SER A 324 -2.22 -31.85 18.23
N THR A 325 -3.41 -31.31 17.97
CA THR A 325 -4.04 -31.21 16.64
C THR A 325 -3.82 -29.83 16.01
N ASP A 326 -2.92 -29.01 16.56
CA ASP A 326 -2.64 -27.65 16.07
C ASP A 326 -1.78 -27.69 14.80
N GLN A 327 -2.20 -26.97 13.77
CA GLN A 327 -1.50 -26.87 12.47
C GLN A 327 -1.01 -28.23 11.91
N PRO A 328 -1.91 -29.20 11.64
CA PRO A 328 -1.50 -30.45 10.99
C PRO A 328 -1.01 -30.23 9.56
N PHE A 329 -1.45 -29.14 8.91
CA PHE A 329 -1.11 -28.79 7.55
C PHE A 329 -0.84 -27.29 7.38
N VAL A 330 0.23 -26.97 6.63
CA VAL A 330 0.66 -25.59 6.36
C VAL A 330 0.73 -25.36 4.85
N LYS A 331 -0.19 -24.55 4.32
CA LYS A 331 -0.18 -24.13 2.91
C LYS A 331 0.55 -22.81 2.75
N LYS A 332 1.44 -22.73 1.76
CA LYS A 332 2.12 -21.48 1.41
C LYS A 332 1.09 -20.49 0.88
N LEU A 333 1.07 -19.31 1.49
CA LEU A 333 0.32 -18.16 1.01
C LEU A 333 0.78 -17.76 -0.40
N SER A 334 -0.17 -17.51 -1.30
CA SER A 334 0.07 -17.01 -2.66
C SER A 334 -0.94 -15.89 -3.00
N VAL A 335 -0.63 -15.09 -4.02
CA VAL A 335 -1.63 -14.23 -4.69
C VAL A 335 -2.05 -14.87 -6.01
N ALA A 336 -3.36 -14.95 -6.24
CA ALA A 336 -3.95 -15.49 -7.46
C ALA A 336 -4.69 -14.40 -8.26
N TYR A 337 -4.56 -14.38 -9.58
CA TYR A 337 -5.13 -13.33 -10.42
C TYR A 337 -5.45 -13.78 -11.84
N SER A 338 -6.45 -13.13 -12.43
CA SER A 338 -6.87 -13.32 -13.82
C SER A 338 -7.07 -11.97 -14.48
N THR A 339 -6.83 -11.90 -15.80
CA THR A 339 -7.00 -10.69 -16.61
C THR A 339 -8.04 -10.93 -17.70
N HIS A 340 -8.83 -9.90 -18.00
CA HIS A 340 -9.68 -9.84 -19.17
C HIS A 340 -8.89 -9.20 -20.32
N VAL A 341 -8.68 -9.95 -21.40
CA VAL A 341 -7.90 -9.50 -22.57
C VAL A 341 -8.81 -9.38 -23.79
N GLU A 342 -8.59 -8.34 -24.58
CA GLU A 342 -9.27 -8.12 -25.85
C GLU A 342 -9.29 -9.39 -26.73
N SER A 343 -10.46 -9.71 -27.28
CA SER A 343 -10.73 -10.90 -28.11
C SER A 343 -10.64 -12.26 -27.42
N TYR A 344 -10.04 -12.36 -26.23
CA TYR A 344 -9.94 -13.63 -25.48
C TYR A 344 -10.90 -13.71 -24.30
N GLY A 345 -11.32 -12.58 -23.73
CA GLY A 345 -12.12 -12.54 -22.51
C GLY A 345 -11.27 -12.78 -21.26
N TRP A 346 -11.88 -13.32 -20.20
CA TRP A 346 -11.16 -13.72 -18.99
C TRP A 346 -10.25 -14.92 -19.24
N LEU A 347 -8.97 -14.77 -18.93
CA LEU A 347 -8.01 -15.86 -18.92
C LEU A 347 -8.14 -16.72 -17.64
N GLY A 348 -7.49 -17.88 -17.62
CA GLY A 348 -7.33 -18.67 -16.39
C GLY A 348 -6.64 -17.88 -15.28
N TYR A 349 -6.92 -18.24 -14.03
CA TYR A 349 -6.15 -17.73 -12.90
C TYR A 349 -4.71 -18.23 -12.96
N VAL A 350 -3.78 -17.37 -12.59
CA VAL A 350 -2.36 -17.68 -12.37
C VAL A 350 -1.95 -17.22 -10.97
N GLU A 351 -0.87 -17.78 -10.43
CA GLU A 351 -0.38 -17.46 -9.08
C GLU A 351 1.06 -16.92 -9.08
N ASP A 352 1.41 -16.18 -8.02
CA ASP A 352 2.79 -15.86 -7.57
C ASP A 352 3.85 -15.73 -8.70
N GLY A 353 3.82 -14.61 -9.40
CA GLY A 353 4.82 -14.23 -10.40
C GLY A 353 4.65 -14.86 -11.78
N ALA A 354 3.70 -15.76 -12.00
CA ALA A 354 3.30 -16.20 -13.33
C ALA A 354 2.76 -15.02 -14.18
N THR A 355 2.81 -15.11 -15.52
CA THR A 355 2.25 -14.04 -16.36
C THR A 355 0.76 -14.25 -16.60
N SER A 356 -0.06 -13.23 -16.33
CA SER A 356 -1.43 -13.14 -16.85
C SER A 356 -1.49 -12.08 -17.95
N GLY A 357 -2.17 -12.37 -19.06
CA GLY A 357 -2.28 -11.49 -20.23
C GLY A 357 -1.49 -11.99 -21.44
N THR A 358 -1.09 -11.08 -22.32
CA THR A 358 -0.30 -11.37 -23.53
C THR A 358 0.96 -10.51 -23.61
N GLN A 359 2.02 -11.02 -24.23
CA GLN A 359 3.26 -10.26 -24.46
C GLN A 359 3.45 -10.08 -25.97
N GLY A 360 3.51 -8.82 -26.45
CA GLY A 360 3.84 -8.51 -27.84
C GLY A 360 2.80 -8.89 -28.90
N GLN A 361 1.63 -9.42 -28.50
CA GLN A 361 0.53 -9.75 -29.42
C GLN A 361 -0.35 -8.55 -29.80
N GLY A 362 -0.08 -7.37 -29.22
CA GLY A 362 -0.86 -6.16 -29.48
C GLY A 362 -2.23 -6.12 -28.79
N LYS A 363 -2.57 -7.11 -27.96
CA LYS A 363 -3.87 -7.21 -27.27
C LYS A 363 -3.84 -6.47 -25.94
N ARG A 364 -4.84 -5.62 -25.71
CA ARG A 364 -5.00 -4.89 -24.43
C ARG A 364 -5.60 -5.77 -23.34
N MET A 365 -5.14 -5.56 -22.10
CA MET A 365 -5.92 -5.83 -20.91
C MET A 365 -7.06 -4.80 -20.80
N GLU A 366 -8.24 -5.24 -20.39
CA GLU A 366 -9.43 -4.40 -20.20
C GLU A 366 -9.93 -4.42 -18.74
N ALA A 367 -9.70 -5.53 -18.03
CA ALA A 367 -9.99 -5.67 -16.59
C ALA A 367 -9.06 -6.70 -15.91
N ILE A 368 -9.08 -6.72 -14.57
CA ILE A 368 -8.34 -7.65 -13.72
C ILE A 368 -9.15 -8.05 -12.48
N LYS A 369 -8.91 -9.27 -11.99
CA LYS A 369 -9.28 -9.77 -10.66
C LYS A 369 -8.04 -10.25 -9.94
N ILE A 370 -7.90 -9.94 -8.65
CA ILE A 370 -6.78 -10.34 -7.80
C ILE A 370 -7.34 -10.79 -6.45
N THR A 371 -6.90 -11.94 -5.94
CA THR A 371 -7.37 -12.52 -4.68
C THR A 371 -6.22 -13.16 -3.90
N LEU A 372 -6.34 -13.19 -2.58
CA LEU A 372 -5.44 -13.85 -1.64
C LEU A 372 -6.07 -15.15 -1.14
N PRO A 373 -5.93 -16.27 -1.86
CA PRO A 373 -6.48 -17.54 -1.43
C PRO A 373 -5.71 -18.06 -0.19
N ASN A 374 -6.45 -18.57 0.80
CA ASN A 374 -5.91 -19.22 2.00
C ASN A 374 -5.03 -18.32 2.89
N THR A 375 -5.40 -17.05 3.08
CA THR A 375 -4.72 -16.21 4.09
C THR A 375 -5.03 -16.70 5.52
N PRO A 376 -4.00 -17.01 6.34
CA PRO A 376 -4.19 -17.27 7.77
C PRO A 376 -4.22 -15.97 8.59
N TYR A 377 -3.89 -14.84 7.97
CA TYR A 377 -3.85 -13.51 8.56
C TYR A 377 -5.12 -12.73 8.20
N ASN A 378 -5.53 -11.82 9.07
CA ASN A 378 -6.59 -10.87 8.75
C ASN A 378 -6.15 -9.86 7.67
N GLY A 379 -7.08 -9.44 6.82
CA GLY A 379 -6.86 -8.41 5.80
C GLY A 379 -6.99 -8.89 4.36
N ASP A 380 -7.02 -7.94 3.44
CA ASP A 380 -7.37 -8.13 2.02
C ASP A 380 -6.23 -7.69 1.09
N ILE A 381 -6.39 -8.02 -0.19
CA ILE A 381 -5.74 -7.28 -1.28
C ILE A 381 -6.71 -6.23 -1.81
N ILE A 382 -6.24 -4.99 -1.93
CA ILE A 382 -6.97 -3.88 -2.54
C ILE A 382 -6.25 -3.40 -3.79
N TYR A 383 -7.00 -3.02 -4.83
CA TYR A 383 -6.42 -2.58 -6.09
C TYR A 383 -7.36 -1.67 -6.88
N SER A 384 -6.77 -0.81 -7.70
CA SER A 384 -7.49 -0.12 -8.78
C SER A 384 -6.64 0.00 -10.03
N THR A 385 -7.31 0.29 -11.13
CA THR A 385 -6.73 0.41 -12.46
C THR A 385 -7.01 1.81 -13.03
N HIS A 386 -6.04 2.32 -13.79
CA HIS A 386 -6.23 3.48 -14.65
C HIS A 386 -6.78 3.01 -15.99
N VAL A 387 -7.99 3.44 -16.33
CA VAL A 387 -8.70 3.05 -17.55
C VAL A 387 -8.74 4.22 -18.53
N GLN A 388 -8.55 3.91 -19.81
CA GLN A 388 -8.71 4.87 -20.90
C GLN A 388 -10.03 5.67 -20.76
N ASP A 389 -9.93 6.99 -20.89
CA ASP A 389 -11.01 7.99 -20.82
C ASP A 389 -11.72 8.11 -19.45
N TYR A 390 -11.42 7.25 -18.48
CA TYR A 390 -12.01 7.28 -17.12
C TYR A 390 -11.02 7.61 -16.01
N GLY A 391 -9.71 7.47 -16.26
CA GLY A 391 -8.69 7.69 -15.25
C GLY A 391 -8.62 6.56 -14.22
N TRP A 392 -8.15 6.87 -13.02
CA TRP A 392 -8.12 5.92 -11.89
C TRP A 392 -9.53 5.59 -11.41
N MET A 393 -9.89 4.31 -11.48
CA MET A 393 -11.14 3.80 -10.91
C MET A 393 -11.08 3.74 -9.38
N LYS A 394 -12.24 3.56 -8.73
CA LYS A 394 -12.32 3.23 -7.30
C LYS A 394 -11.56 1.95 -6.98
N ASP A 395 -11.04 1.89 -5.76
CA ASP A 395 -10.39 0.70 -5.22
C ASP A 395 -11.43 -0.40 -4.99
N VAL A 396 -11.06 -1.63 -5.35
CA VAL A 396 -11.84 -2.86 -5.13
C VAL A 396 -10.98 -3.87 -4.37
N SER A 397 -11.62 -4.85 -3.72
CA SER A 397 -10.93 -5.86 -2.92
C SER A 397 -11.09 -7.28 -3.46
N ASN A 398 -10.16 -8.16 -3.07
CA ASN A 398 -10.26 -9.63 -3.06
C ASN A 398 -11.27 -10.27 -4.04
N GLY A 399 -10.90 -10.36 -5.32
CA GLY A 399 -11.65 -11.07 -6.37
C GLY A 399 -12.62 -10.22 -7.19
N GLU A 400 -12.90 -8.99 -6.77
CA GLU A 400 -13.75 -8.05 -7.50
C GLU A 400 -13.12 -7.55 -8.81
N VAL A 401 -13.95 -7.05 -9.73
CA VAL A 401 -13.46 -6.57 -11.03
C VAL A 401 -12.96 -5.13 -10.94
N SER A 402 -11.69 -4.89 -11.26
CA SER A 402 -11.20 -3.55 -11.61
C SER A 402 -10.99 -3.44 -13.12
N GLY A 403 -11.49 -2.36 -13.73
CA GLY A 403 -11.46 -2.15 -15.18
C GLY A 403 -12.85 -2.25 -15.82
N THR A 404 -12.89 -2.58 -17.11
CA THR A 404 -14.13 -2.73 -17.89
C THR A 404 -14.19 -4.06 -18.62
N THR A 405 -15.40 -4.57 -18.85
CA THR A 405 -15.65 -5.69 -19.76
C THR A 405 -16.68 -5.27 -20.81
N GLY A 406 -16.47 -5.65 -22.07
CA GLY A 406 -17.37 -5.31 -23.19
C GLY A 406 -17.35 -3.84 -23.67
N GLN A 407 -16.71 -2.91 -22.94
CA GLN A 407 -16.68 -1.48 -23.29
C GLN A 407 -15.52 -1.07 -24.21
N SER A 408 -14.63 -2.01 -24.57
CA SER A 408 -13.44 -1.78 -25.40
C SER A 408 -12.46 -0.73 -24.86
N LYS A 409 -12.44 -0.48 -23.53
CA LYS A 409 -11.47 0.42 -22.88
C LYS A 409 -10.26 -0.38 -22.39
N ARG A 410 -9.06 0.11 -22.68
CA ARG A 410 -7.80 -0.45 -22.18
C ARG A 410 -7.53 -0.06 -20.74
N LEU A 411 -6.90 -0.95 -19.99
CA LEU A 411 -6.10 -0.58 -18.83
C LEU A 411 -4.80 0.09 -19.29
N GLU A 412 -4.32 1.08 -18.55
CA GLU A 412 -3.06 1.78 -18.82
C GLU A 412 -2.10 1.72 -17.62
N ALA A 413 -2.62 1.69 -16.40
CA ALA A 413 -1.86 1.48 -15.17
C ALA A 413 -2.67 0.72 -14.10
N ILE A 414 -1.99 0.29 -13.05
CA ILE A 414 -2.56 -0.41 -11.89
C ILE A 414 -1.83 0.00 -10.61
N LYS A 415 -2.54 -0.02 -9.48
CA LYS A 415 -1.99 0.03 -8.12
C LYS A 415 -2.59 -1.13 -7.32
N ILE A 416 -1.80 -1.78 -6.48
CA ILE A 416 -2.17 -2.94 -5.66
C ILE A 416 -1.54 -2.79 -4.28
N ASN A 417 -2.30 -2.98 -3.21
CA ASN A 417 -1.80 -2.95 -1.83
C ASN A 417 -2.41 -4.09 -0.99
N LEU A 418 -1.75 -4.43 0.12
CA LEU A 418 -2.30 -5.29 1.17
C LEU A 418 -2.92 -4.43 2.28
N THR A 419 -3.95 -4.94 2.95
CA THR A 419 -4.55 -4.31 4.14
C THR A 419 -4.46 -5.26 5.34
N GLY A 420 -4.72 -4.75 6.55
CA GLY A 420 -4.75 -5.56 7.76
C GLY A 420 -3.40 -6.20 8.12
N GLU A 421 -3.48 -7.29 8.88
CA GLU A 421 -2.36 -8.03 9.45
C GLU A 421 -1.41 -8.61 8.39
N ILE A 422 -1.93 -9.09 7.26
CA ILE A 422 -1.12 -9.64 6.16
C ILE A 422 -0.10 -8.63 5.60
N ALA A 423 -0.40 -7.32 5.67
CA ALA A 423 0.51 -6.26 5.23
C ALA A 423 1.75 -6.10 6.13
N ASN A 424 1.72 -6.60 7.37
CA ASN A 424 2.87 -6.61 8.27
C ASN A 424 3.86 -7.73 7.93
N TYR A 425 3.36 -8.86 7.43
CA TYR A 425 4.16 -10.05 7.13
C TYR A 425 4.60 -10.17 5.68
N TYR A 426 3.91 -9.49 4.75
CA TYR A 426 4.21 -9.55 3.32
C TYR A 426 4.22 -8.17 2.66
N ASP A 427 5.00 -8.07 1.58
CA ASP A 427 4.94 -7.03 0.56
C ASP A 427 4.30 -7.62 -0.71
N ILE A 428 3.43 -6.86 -1.38
CA ILE A 428 2.85 -7.24 -2.67
C ILE A 428 3.63 -6.57 -3.80
N TYR A 429 4.36 -7.37 -4.59
CA TYR A 429 5.16 -6.90 -5.72
C TYR A 429 4.44 -7.16 -7.05
N TYR A 430 4.47 -6.19 -7.94
CA TYR A 430 3.85 -6.31 -9.26
C TYR A 430 4.60 -5.51 -10.32
N ARG A 431 4.50 -5.96 -11.58
CA ARG A 431 4.94 -5.21 -12.75
C ARG A 431 4.03 -5.50 -13.92
N VAL A 432 4.06 -4.63 -14.93
CA VAL A 432 3.21 -4.72 -16.11
C VAL A 432 4.01 -4.65 -17.40
N HIS A 433 3.53 -5.35 -18.42
CA HIS A 433 4.00 -5.23 -19.79
C HIS A 433 3.15 -4.15 -20.48
N ALA A 434 3.75 -2.99 -20.73
CA ALA A 434 3.07 -1.86 -21.37
C ALA A 434 3.46 -1.74 -22.84
N GLN A 435 2.52 -1.32 -23.68
CA GLN A 435 2.75 -1.04 -25.10
C GLN A 435 3.96 -0.10 -25.29
N ASP A 436 4.80 -0.42 -26.27
CA ASP A 436 6.04 0.27 -26.67
C ASP A 436 7.16 0.32 -25.61
N TYR A 437 6.88 -0.04 -24.35
CA TYR A 437 7.87 -0.13 -23.27
C TYR A 437 8.31 -1.56 -22.92
N GLY A 438 7.47 -2.56 -23.22
CA GLY A 438 7.68 -3.92 -22.75
C GLY A 438 7.43 -4.04 -21.24
N TRP A 439 8.15 -4.94 -20.56
CA TRP A 439 8.09 -5.06 -19.10
C TRP A 439 8.70 -3.82 -18.43
N LEU A 440 7.87 -3.08 -17.69
CA LEU A 440 8.32 -2.03 -16.78
C LEU A 440 8.93 -2.64 -15.50
N GLY A 441 9.55 -1.78 -14.68
CA GLY A 441 10.11 -2.14 -13.38
C GLY A 441 9.05 -2.67 -12.40
N TRP A 442 9.52 -3.27 -11.31
CA TRP A 442 8.63 -3.70 -10.23
C TRP A 442 8.16 -2.49 -9.41
N ALA A 443 6.87 -2.47 -9.10
CA ALA A 443 6.22 -1.67 -8.07
C ALA A 443 5.91 -2.56 -6.86
N LYS A 444 5.64 -1.95 -5.70
CA LYS A 444 5.07 -2.64 -4.54
C LYS A 444 4.11 -1.75 -3.75
N ASN A 445 3.26 -2.36 -2.91
CA ASN A 445 2.49 -1.70 -1.84
C ASN A 445 1.93 -0.30 -2.22
N GLY A 446 0.93 -0.26 -3.10
CA GLY A 446 0.27 0.96 -3.55
C GLY A 446 0.98 1.80 -4.63
N MET A 447 2.27 1.54 -4.93
CA MET A 447 2.97 2.24 -6.03
C MET A 447 2.29 2.02 -7.38
N LYS A 448 2.12 3.09 -8.18
CA LYS A 448 1.63 2.95 -9.56
C LYS A 448 2.57 2.07 -10.40
N ALA A 449 2.00 1.23 -11.27
CA ALA A 449 2.71 0.49 -12.31
C ALA A 449 2.00 0.66 -13.65
N GLY A 450 2.72 0.94 -14.74
CA GLY A 450 2.14 1.18 -16.07
C GLY A 450 2.36 2.60 -16.58
N THR A 451 1.37 3.18 -17.26
CA THR A 451 1.46 4.51 -17.86
C THR A 451 0.21 5.37 -17.59
N GLU A 452 0.41 6.68 -17.50
CA GLU A 452 -0.65 7.68 -17.33
C GLU A 452 -0.37 8.85 -18.27
N GLY A 453 -1.38 9.40 -18.94
CA GLY A 453 -1.21 10.44 -19.97
C GLY A 453 -0.48 10.00 -21.27
N ARG A 454 0.15 8.81 -21.32
CA ARG A 454 0.91 8.32 -22.49
C ARG A 454 0.09 7.50 -23.50
N SER A 455 -1.18 7.23 -23.20
CA SER A 455 -2.09 6.42 -24.03
C SER A 455 -1.57 5.01 -24.37
N LYS A 456 -0.78 4.37 -23.48
CA LYS A 456 -0.24 3.02 -23.71
C LYS A 456 -1.04 1.99 -22.92
N ARG A 457 -1.56 0.98 -23.63
CA ARG A 457 -2.24 -0.17 -23.01
C ARG A 457 -1.29 -1.00 -22.16
N LEU A 458 -1.82 -1.62 -21.12
CA LEU A 458 -1.25 -2.83 -20.54
C LEU A 458 -1.59 -4.03 -21.44
N GLU A 459 -0.66 -4.97 -21.59
CA GLU A 459 -0.84 -6.23 -22.33
C GLU A 459 -0.76 -7.45 -21.41
N ALA A 460 0.11 -7.40 -20.37
CA ALA A 460 0.24 -8.44 -19.35
C ALA A 460 0.67 -7.87 -17.98
N ILE A 461 0.52 -8.69 -16.94
CA ILE A 461 0.90 -8.41 -15.56
C ILE A 461 1.56 -9.63 -14.89
N GLN A 462 2.47 -9.36 -13.96
CA GLN A 462 2.96 -10.32 -12.97
C GLN A 462 2.76 -9.70 -11.58
N ILE A 463 2.26 -10.49 -10.63
CA ILE A 463 2.00 -10.13 -9.23
C ILE A 463 2.52 -11.28 -8.36
N LYS A 464 3.25 -11.00 -7.28
CA LYS A 464 3.75 -11.99 -6.33
C LYS A 464 3.74 -11.44 -4.90
N LEU A 465 3.47 -12.31 -3.93
CA LEU A 465 3.79 -12.01 -2.54
C LEU A 465 5.27 -12.27 -2.26
N VAL A 466 5.86 -11.45 -1.40
CA VAL A 466 7.22 -11.63 -0.87
C VAL A 466 7.19 -11.35 0.64
N PRO A 467 7.82 -12.16 1.50
CA PRO A 467 7.92 -11.85 2.92
C PRO A 467 8.47 -10.45 3.17
N LYS A 468 7.98 -9.78 4.21
CA LYS A 468 8.31 -8.39 4.53
C LYS A 468 9.82 -8.18 4.55
N GLY A 469 10.30 -7.16 3.81
CA GLY A 469 11.73 -6.82 3.74
C GLY A 469 12.63 -7.77 2.94
N GLN A 470 12.12 -8.90 2.40
CA GLN A 470 12.92 -9.83 1.58
C GLN A 470 12.82 -9.61 0.07
N GLY A 471 12.19 -8.51 -0.37
CA GLY A 471 12.07 -8.16 -1.78
C GLY A 471 13.08 -7.12 -2.22
N GLU A 472 13.46 -7.19 -3.50
CA GLU A 472 14.35 -6.22 -4.16
C GLU A 472 13.84 -4.77 -4.04
N PRO A 473 14.73 -3.77 -4.00
CA PRO A 473 14.33 -2.37 -4.08
C PRO A 473 13.61 -2.06 -5.40
N VAL A 474 12.72 -1.07 -5.35
CA VAL A 474 11.83 -0.69 -6.46
C VAL A 474 11.91 0.81 -6.73
N SER A 475 11.66 1.20 -7.98
CA SER A 475 11.74 2.59 -8.44
C SER A 475 10.46 2.99 -9.17
N VAL A 476 9.81 4.07 -8.70
CA VAL A 476 8.62 4.65 -9.36
C VAL A 476 8.92 4.96 -10.83
N ASN A 477 10.08 5.53 -11.11
CA ASN A 477 10.50 5.92 -12.47
C ASN A 477 10.73 4.71 -13.40
N GLU A 478 10.92 3.51 -12.87
CA GLU A 478 11.06 2.28 -13.66
C GLU A 478 9.73 1.57 -13.84
N ALA A 479 8.91 1.49 -12.78
CA ALA A 479 7.61 0.83 -12.78
C ALA A 479 6.52 1.62 -13.50
N PHE A 480 6.63 2.95 -13.53
CA PHE A 480 5.57 3.85 -13.97
C PHE A 480 6.07 4.96 -14.92
N LYS A 481 5.22 5.36 -15.86
CA LYS A 481 5.56 6.28 -16.96
C LYS A 481 4.44 7.30 -17.22
N GLN A 482 4.58 8.51 -16.69
CA GLN A 482 3.61 9.61 -16.87
C GLN A 482 3.99 10.55 -18.02
N SER A 483 3.06 11.01 -18.85
CA SER A 483 3.24 12.19 -19.70
C SER A 483 2.67 13.40 -18.97
N TRP A 484 3.39 14.51 -18.99
CA TRP A 484 2.91 15.79 -18.51
C TRP A 484 2.37 16.62 -19.68
N THR A 485 1.28 17.34 -19.44
CA THR A 485 0.58 18.19 -20.39
C THR A 485 0.98 19.65 -20.20
N VAL A 486 1.67 20.20 -21.19
CA VAL A 486 2.10 21.60 -21.21
C VAL A 486 1.18 22.40 -22.11
N PHE A 487 0.61 23.50 -21.60
CA PHE A 487 -0.12 24.46 -22.42
C PHE A 487 0.75 25.71 -22.66
N LEU A 488 1.15 25.93 -23.92
CA LEU A 488 1.88 27.13 -24.33
C LEU A 488 0.92 28.15 -24.94
N ASP A 489 0.95 29.39 -24.48
CA ASP A 489 0.07 30.46 -24.97
C ASP A 489 0.89 31.55 -25.68
N PRO A 490 0.99 31.54 -27.02
CA PRO A 490 1.59 32.66 -27.74
C PRO A 490 0.67 33.88 -27.65
N GLY A 491 1.10 34.91 -26.92
CA GLY A 491 0.34 36.13 -26.71
C GLY A 491 -0.13 36.77 -28.01
N HIS A 492 -1.25 37.51 -27.97
CA HIS A 492 -1.83 38.22 -29.12
C HIS A 492 -2.22 37.29 -30.28
N GLY A 493 -2.25 37.78 -31.53
CA GLY A 493 -2.58 37.06 -32.75
C GLY A 493 -3.69 37.71 -33.57
N GLY A 494 -3.65 37.56 -34.89
CA GLY A 494 -4.72 37.95 -35.81
C GLY A 494 -4.90 39.47 -35.92
N SER A 495 -6.06 39.96 -35.46
CA SER A 495 -6.40 41.39 -35.38
C SER A 495 -5.68 42.12 -34.25
N ASP A 496 -5.13 41.38 -33.29
CA ASP A 496 -4.29 41.90 -32.22
C ASP A 496 -2.81 41.57 -32.55
N PRO A 497 -2.01 42.56 -32.98
CA PRO A 497 -0.60 42.32 -33.29
C PRO A 497 0.31 42.31 -32.05
N GLY A 498 -0.22 42.63 -30.86
CA GLY A 498 0.57 43.02 -29.70
C GLY A 498 1.32 44.33 -29.93
N ALA A 499 2.43 44.52 -29.22
CA ALA A 499 3.32 45.64 -29.47
C ALA A 499 3.94 45.59 -30.88
N THR A 500 4.09 46.75 -31.52
CA THR A 500 4.69 46.85 -32.86
C THR A 500 5.80 47.90 -32.90
N ALA A 501 6.95 47.56 -33.48
CA ALA A 501 8.07 48.49 -33.64
C ALA A 501 8.94 48.14 -34.85
N GLY A 502 9.36 49.14 -35.62
CA GLY A 502 10.28 48.95 -36.76
C GLY A 502 9.79 48.01 -37.87
N GLY A 503 8.47 47.85 -38.03
CA GLY A 503 7.84 46.92 -38.99
C GLY A 503 7.58 45.51 -38.45
N TYR A 504 7.99 45.23 -37.21
CA TYR A 504 7.81 43.94 -36.55
C TYR A 504 6.62 43.96 -35.59
N ARG A 505 5.99 42.79 -35.39
CA ARG A 505 4.85 42.56 -34.51
C ARG A 505 5.21 41.53 -33.44
N GLU A 506 4.85 41.80 -32.20
CA GLU A 506 5.00 40.87 -31.08
C GLU A 506 4.34 39.50 -31.36
N ALA A 507 3.11 39.51 -31.90
CA ALA A 507 2.36 38.28 -32.16
C ALA A 507 3.08 37.25 -33.06
N ASP A 508 3.94 37.71 -33.98
CA ASP A 508 4.75 36.84 -34.84
C ASP A 508 5.89 36.17 -34.06
N LEU A 509 6.55 36.95 -33.21
CA LEU A 509 7.69 36.52 -32.40
C LEU A 509 7.26 35.54 -31.30
N ASN A 510 6.18 35.86 -30.59
CA ASN A 510 5.61 34.99 -29.56
C ASN A 510 5.29 33.60 -30.15
N LEU A 511 4.68 33.56 -31.34
CA LEU A 511 4.37 32.30 -32.04
C LEU A 511 5.63 31.56 -32.49
N ALA A 512 6.64 32.27 -32.99
CA ALA A 512 7.89 31.66 -33.43
C ALA A 512 8.61 30.95 -32.27
N VAL A 513 8.81 31.64 -31.14
CA VAL A 513 9.46 31.08 -29.95
C VAL A 513 8.65 29.92 -29.35
N ALA A 514 7.33 30.08 -29.24
CA ALA A 514 6.45 29.03 -28.73
C ALA A 514 6.52 27.74 -29.56
N LYS A 515 6.59 27.84 -30.89
CA LYS A 515 6.76 26.66 -31.77
C LYS A 515 8.12 25.97 -31.60
N LYS A 516 9.19 26.72 -31.32
CA LYS A 516 10.51 26.12 -31.00
C LYS A 516 10.46 25.38 -29.67
N ALA A 517 9.83 25.95 -28.64
CA ALA A 517 9.63 25.28 -27.35
C ALA A 517 8.73 24.02 -27.49
N GLN A 518 7.60 24.12 -28.20
CA GLN A 518 6.70 23.00 -28.49
C GLN A 518 7.44 21.82 -29.14
N ALA A 519 8.22 22.07 -30.20
CA ALA A 519 8.93 21.02 -30.92
C ALA A 519 9.92 20.25 -30.02
N LEU A 520 10.62 20.96 -29.11
CA LEU A 520 11.54 20.35 -28.16
C LEU A 520 10.80 19.52 -27.10
N LEU A 521 9.71 20.05 -26.54
CA LEU A 521 8.90 19.38 -25.52
C LEU A 521 8.19 18.13 -26.06
N VAL A 522 7.58 18.21 -27.25
CA VAL A 522 6.98 17.03 -27.92
C VAL A 522 8.03 15.94 -28.16
N ASN A 523 9.23 16.30 -28.59
CA ASN A 523 10.34 15.35 -28.77
C ASN A 523 10.84 14.73 -27.45
N ARG A 524 10.57 15.35 -26.30
CA ARG A 524 10.87 14.82 -24.96
C ARG A 524 9.74 13.97 -24.36
N GLY A 525 8.60 13.86 -25.06
CA GLY A 525 7.46 13.04 -24.63
C GLY A 525 6.41 13.78 -23.79
N TYR A 526 6.45 15.12 -23.78
CA TYR A 526 5.37 15.96 -23.25
C TYR A 526 4.20 15.99 -24.23
N THR A 527 2.99 16.02 -23.69
CA THR A 527 1.79 16.39 -24.46
C THR A 527 1.73 17.91 -24.51
N VAL A 528 1.80 18.53 -25.69
CA VAL A 528 1.89 20.01 -25.79
C VAL A 528 0.75 20.57 -26.61
N TYR A 529 -0.08 21.39 -25.96
CA TYR A 529 -1.13 22.17 -26.61
C TYR A 529 -0.71 23.64 -26.74
N MET A 530 -1.30 24.33 -27.72
CA MET A 530 -1.10 25.76 -27.92
C MET A 530 -2.45 26.47 -28.04
N SER A 531 -2.60 27.67 -27.47
CA SER A 531 -3.81 28.49 -27.64
C SER A 531 -4.07 28.84 -29.12
N ARG A 532 -3.00 29.06 -29.88
CA ARG A 532 -3.03 29.24 -31.34
C ARG A 532 -1.81 28.62 -32.00
N ASN A 533 -1.99 28.08 -33.20
CA ASN A 533 -0.90 27.51 -34.02
C ASN A 533 -0.54 28.41 -35.23
N ASP A 534 -1.25 29.52 -35.42
CA ASP A 534 -1.13 30.45 -36.54
C ASP A 534 -1.43 31.89 -36.08
N ASN A 535 -1.68 32.80 -37.03
CA ASN A 535 -2.00 34.21 -36.76
C ASN A 535 -3.51 34.42 -36.53
N THR A 536 -4.08 33.73 -35.55
CA THR A 536 -5.48 33.86 -35.12
C THR A 536 -5.59 34.59 -33.78
N SER A 537 -6.60 35.46 -33.64
CA SER A 537 -6.92 36.13 -32.37
C SER A 537 -7.65 35.16 -31.43
N ILE A 538 -7.13 34.96 -30.21
CA ILE A 538 -7.81 34.21 -29.15
C ILE A 538 -8.13 35.16 -27.97
N PRO A 539 -9.38 35.25 -27.50
CA PRO A 539 -9.74 36.04 -26.31
C PRO A 539 -8.98 35.59 -25.05
N LEU A 540 -8.70 36.53 -24.14
CA LEU A 540 -7.88 36.25 -22.95
C LEU A 540 -8.46 35.15 -22.05
N LEU A 541 -9.78 35.13 -21.85
CA LEU A 541 -10.45 34.13 -21.02
C LEU A 541 -10.41 32.73 -21.65
N ASP A 542 -10.59 32.66 -22.97
CA ASP A 542 -10.60 31.41 -23.74
C ASP A 542 -9.25 30.69 -23.67
N ARG A 543 -8.12 31.43 -23.62
CA ARG A 543 -6.76 30.86 -23.47
C ARG A 543 -6.64 30.00 -22.21
N SER A 544 -7.08 30.54 -21.07
CA SER A 544 -7.10 29.80 -19.80
C SER A 544 -8.19 28.72 -19.79
N GLN A 545 -9.37 28.98 -20.37
CA GLN A 545 -10.43 27.97 -20.45
C GLN A 545 -10.00 26.74 -21.25
N MET A 546 -9.26 26.91 -22.34
CA MET A 546 -8.67 25.81 -23.12
C MET A 546 -7.73 24.96 -22.25
N ALA A 547 -6.81 25.59 -21.51
CA ALA A 547 -5.88 24.89 -20.62
C ALA A 547 -6.61 24.15 -19.48
N ASN A 548 -7.63 24.79 -18.89
CA ASN A 548 -8.46 24.23 -17.82
C ASN A 548 -9.23 22.99 -18.29
N ASN A 549 -9.86 23.06 -19.47
CA ASN A 549 -10.60 21.95 -20.08
C ASN A 549 -9.71 20.77 -20.46
N LEU A 550 -8.43 21.03 -20.74
CA LEU A 550 -7.42 19.99 -21.04
C LEU A 550 -6.80 19.39 -19.77
N HIS A 551 -7.11 19.93 -18.59
CA HIS A 551 -6.43 19.61 -17.33
C HIS A 551 -4.90 19.65 -17.48
N ALA A 552 -4.38 20.70 -18.15
CA ALA A 552 -2.93 20.84 -18.35
C ALA A 552 -2.20 20.95 -17.00
N ASP A 553 -1.01 20.36 -16.91
CA ASP A 553 -0.20 20.35 -15.68
C ASP A 553 0.51 21.69 -15.44
N ILE A 554 0.85 22.42 -16.53
CA ILE A 554 1.34 23.80 -16.46
C ILE A 554 0.83 24.66 -17.63
N PHE A 555 0.81 25.97 -17.41
CA PHE A 555 0.50 27.00 -18.41
C PHE A 555 1.65 28.01 -18.53
N VAL A 556 2.11 28.29 -19.75
CA VAL A 556 3.18 29.26 -20.03
C VAL A 556 2.75 30.19 -21.17
N SER A 557 2.39 31.43 -20.83
CA SER A 557 2.13 32.49 -21.82
C SER A 557 3.41 33.21 -22.21
N ILE A 558 3.60 33.47 -23.50
CA ILE A 558 4.84 33.99 -24.09
C ILE A 558 4.53 35.33 -24.76
N HIS A 559 5.15 36.39 -24.27
CA HIS A 559 4.98 37.80 -24.65
C HIS A 559 6.31 38.50 -24.94
N THR A 560 6.24 39.68 -25.58
CA THR A 560 7.40 40.54 -25.87
C THR A 560 7.11 42.01 -25.55
N ASN A 561 7.63 42.49 -24.43
CA ASN A 561 7.30 43.76 -23.80
C ASN A 561 7.56 45.01 -24.69
N SER A 562 6.92 46.12 -24.34
CA SER A 562 7.12 47.44 -24.89
C SER A 562 6.79 48.51 -23.86
N THR A 563 7.61 49.55 -23.75
CA THR A 563 7.36 50.69 -22.83
C THR A 563 6.27 51.67 -23.32
N GLY A 564 5.42 51.28 -24.27
CA GLY A 564 4.37 52.13 -24.87
C GLY A 564 4.87 53.31 -25.71
N THR A 565 6.19 53.51 -25.81
CA THR A 565 6.85 54.55 -26.63
C THR A 565 7.34 53.98 -27.96
N SER A 566 7.56 54.84 -28.96
CA SER A 566 8.08 54.42 -30.28
C SER A 566 9.48 53.79 -30.21
N THR A 567 10.31 54.21 -29.24
CA THR A 567 11.64 53.66 -28.94
C THR A 567 11.90 53.66 -27.44
N THR A 568 12.76 52.76 -26.98
CA THR A 568 13.22 52.73 -25.58
C THR A 568 14.69 52.31 -25.45
N SER A 569 15.31 52.62 -24.31
CA SER A 569 16.59 52.06 -23.85
C SER A 569 16.40 50.93 -22.83
N VAL A 570 15.18 50.72 -22.31
CA VAL A 570 14.86 49.58 -21.43
C VAL A 570 15.11 48.27 -22.17
N SER A 571 15.71 47.29 -21.48
CA SER A 571 16.05 45.98 -22.04
C SER A 571 16.06 44.91 -20.96
N GLY A 572 15.96 43.66 -21.36
CA GLY A 572 15.98 42.49 -20.49
C GLY A 572 14.71 41.65 -20.52
N ILE A 573 14.78 40.54 -19.81
CA ILE A 573 13.73 39.52 -19.72
C ILE A 573 13.14 39.53 -18.30
N GLU A 574 11.83 39.43 -18.18
CA GLU A 574 11.08 39.30 -16.92
C GLU A 574 10.01 38.19 -17.02
N SER A 575 9.61 37.64 -15.87
CA SER A 575 8.60 36.58 -15.78
C SER A 575 7.61 36.89 -14.66
N TYR A 576 6.37 36.43 -14.81
CA TYR A 576 5.27 36.75 -13.89
C TYR A 576 4.52 35.51 -13.45
N PHE A 577 4.08 35.51 -12.20
CA PHE A 577 3.07 34.59 -11.67
C PHE A 577 1.85 35.41 -11.19
N TYR A 578 0.74 34.75 -10.91
CA TYR A 578 -0.46 35.46 -10.43
C TYR A 578 -0.24 35.99 -9.02
N GLU A 579 -0.42 37.30 -8.83
CA GLU A 579 -0.60 37.92 -7.52
C GLU A 579 -2.05 38.37 -7.38
N SER A 580 -2.65 38.09 -6.22
CA SER A 580 -4.09 38.25 -6.03
C SER A 580 -4.49 39.71 -5.82
N ASP A 581 -5.27 40.27 -6.77
CA ASP A 581 -6.03 41.50 -6.56
C ASP A 581 -7.45 41.18 -6.08
N PRO A 582 -7.83 41.48 -4.82
CA PRO A 582 -9.19 41.25 -4.31
C PRO A 582 -10.28 42.02 -5.07
N THR A 583 -9.93 43.05 -5.83
CA THR A 583 -10.87 43.85 -6.64
C THR A 583 -11.14 43.24 -8.02
N ASN A 584 -10.33 42.27 -8.47
CA ASN A 584 -10.47 41.58 -9.75
C ASN A 584 -10.44 40.05 -9.60
N PRO A 585 -11.43 39.43 -8.92
CA PRO A 585 -11.46 37.99 -8.69
C PRO A 585 -11.56 37.17 -9.99
N SER A 586 -11.06 35.94 -9.95
CA SER A 586 -11.17 34.97 -11.04
C SER A 586 -12.63 34.70 -11.43
N LYS A 587 -12.86 34.59 -12.73
CA LYS A 587 -14.17 34.44 -13.37
C LYS A 587 -14.52 32.99 -13.69
N ILE A 588 -13.51 32.18 -14.03
CA ILE A 588 -13.72 30.77 -14.44
C ILE A 588 -13.07 29.76 -13.49
N ASN A 589 -12.35 30.21 -12.45
CA ASN A 589 -11.53 29.36 -11.61
C ASN A 589 -11.36 29.89 -10.16
N ALA A 590 -12.44 30.35 -9.53
CA ALA A 590 -12.36 30.95 -8.19
C ALA A 590 -11.66 30.08 -7.13
N GLY A 591 -11.85 28.75 -7.17
CA GLY A 591 -11.29 27.83 -6.18
C GLY A 591 -9.78 27.59 -6.28
N MET A 592 -9.19 27.60 -7.49
CA MET A 592 -7.74 27.41 -7.66
C MET A 592 -6.99 28.72 -7.89
N ALA A 593 -7.65 29.83 -8.26
CA ALA A 593 -6.98 31.09 -8.56
C ALA A 593 -6.06 31.56 -7.43
N THR A 594 -6.52 31.49 -6.17
CA THR A 594 -5.76 31.87 -4.96
C THR A 594 -5.27 30.67 -4.15
N ASN A 595 -5.25 29.45 -4.71
CA ASN A 595 -4.79 28.26 -4.01
C ASN A 595 -3.26 28.34 -3.72
N PRO A 596 -2.80 28.23 -2.46
CA PRO A 596 -1.39 28.45 -2.10
C PRO A 596 -0.40 27.56 -2.85
N ASP A 597 -0.67 26.25 -2.95
CA ASP A 597 0.19 25.30 -3.68
C ASP A 597 0.36 25.68 -5.13
N ARG A 598 -0.74 26.06 -5.79
CA ARG A 598 -0.74 26.50 -7.19
C ARG A 598 0.11 27.76 -7.36
N ILE A 599 0.04 28.72 -6.45
CA ILE A 599 0.83 29.96 -6.50
C ILE A 599 2.32 29.65 -6.25
N ALA A 600 2.66 28.88 -5.22
CA ALA A 600 4.03 28.45 -4.95
C ALA A 600 4.66 27.70 -6.15
N LYS A 601 3.89 26.79 -6.76
CA LYS A 601 4.28 26.09 -8.00
C LYS A 601 4.42 27.05 -9.19
N SER A 602 3.56 28.06 -9.32
CA SER A 602 3.64 29.10 -10.37
C SER A 602 4.90 29.95 -10.22
N MET A 603 5.23 30.38 -9.00
CA MET A 603 6.47 31.08 -8.68
C MET A 603 7.70 30.23 -9.04
N LYS A 604 7.68 28.93 -8.69
CA LYS A 604 8.77 28.00 -9.02
C LYS A 604 8.96 27.84 -10.53
N LEU A 605 7.86 27.70 -11.29
CA LEU A 605 7.87 27.62 -12.75
C LEU A 605 8.43 28.91 -13.38
N ALA A 606 7.92 30.07 -12.97
CA ALA A 606 8.36 31.38 -13.46
C ALA A 606 9.86 31.60 -13.20
N ASN A 607 10.34 31.32 -11.98
CA ASN A 607 11.76 31.43 -11.63
C ASN A 607 12.66 30.50 -12.45
N LEU A 608 12.28 29.24 -12.64
CA LEU A 608 13.07 28.30 -13.46
C LEU A 608 13.18 28.77 -14.92
N ILE A 609 12.09 29.27 -15.51
CA ILE A 609 12.11 29.79 -16.88
C ILE A 609 12.95 31.07 -16.96
N GLN A 610 12.79 31.99 -16.01
CA GLN A 610 13.59 33.21 -15.90
C GLN A 610 15.10 32.90 -15.82
N GLU A 611 15.51 32.04 -14.89
CA GLU A 611 16.92 31.63 -14.71
C GLU A 611 17.52 31.03 -15.98
N LYS A 612 16.80 30.11 -16.65
CA LYS A 612 17.27 29.49 -17.90
C LYS A 612 17.34 30.49 -19.04
N MET A 613 16.34 31.35 -19.23
CA MET A 613 16.33 32.36 -20.29
C MET A 613 17.53 33.31 -20.14
N ILE A 614 17.81 33.79 -18.93
CA ILE A 614 18.96 34.65 -18.66
C ILE A 614 20.28 33.91 -18.89
N ALA A 615 20.44 32.70 -18.34
CA ALA A 615 21.66 31.91 -18.50
C ALA A 615 21.99 31.57 -19.96
N TYR A 616 20.96 31.40 -20.81
CA TYR A 616 21.11 30.99 -22.21
C TYR A 616 21.27 32.17 -23.17
N THR A 617 20.65 33.32 -22.87
CA THR A 617 20.68 34.50 -23.76
C THR A 617 21.73 35.53 -23.37
N GLY A 618 22.15 35.58 -22.10
CA GLY A 618 22.96 36.67 -21.54
C GLY A 618 22.21 38.02 -21.50
N ALA A 619 20.88 38.01 -21.56
CA ALA A 619 20.06 39.23 -21.45
C ALA A 619 20.11 39.83 -20.03
N THR A 620 19.70 41.09 -19.91
CA THR A 620 19.53 41.75 -18.60
C THR A 620 18.45 41.01 -17.80
N ASN A 621 18.78 40.54 -16.60
CA ASN A 621 17.81 39.93 -15.69
C ASN A 621 16.97 41.03 -15.03
N ARG A 622 15.67 41.03 -15.31
CA ARG A 622 14.70 41.96 -14.68
C ARG A 622 13.92 41.30 -13.55
N GLY A 623 14.08 40.00 -13.35
CA GLY A 623 13.53 39.23 -12.23
C GLY A 623 12.23 38.50 -12.55
N THR A 624 11.62 37.98 -11.49
CA THR A 624 10.30 37.36 -11.48
C THR A 624 9.43 38.15 -10.50
N ASP A 625 8.19 38.47 -10.86
CA ASP A 625 7.32 39.29 -10.01
C ASP A 625 5.85 38.81 -10.01
N GLY A 626 5.06 39.31 -9.06
CA GLY A 626 3.62 39.13 -9.01
C GLY A 626 2.88 40.06 -9.97
N ALA A 627 1.81 39.57 -10.62
CA ALA A 627 0.94 40.39 -11.46
C ALA A 627 -0.48 39.84 -11.65
N ASP A 628 -1.47 40.73 -11.76
CA ASP A 628 -2.87 40.41 -12.07
C ASP A 628 -3.15 40.24 -13.58
N PHE A 629 -2.33 39.44 -14.28
CA PHE A 629 -2.60 39.13 -15.69
C PHE A 629 -3.69 38.08 -15.83
N SER A 630 -4.67 38.33 -16.71
CA SER A 630 -5.84 37.47 -16.87
C SER A 630 -5.47 36.01 -17.15
N VAL A 631 -4.46 35.73 -17.98
CA VAL A 631 -4.12 34.35 -18.35
C VAL A 631 -3.49 33.55 -17.19
N VAL A 632 -2.84 34.20 -16.22
CA VAL A 632 -2.33 33.53 -15.01
C VAL A 632 -3.36 33.52 -13.87
N ARG A 633 -4.29 34.48 -13.80
CA ARG A 633 -5.40 34.47 -12.82
C ARG A 633 -6.43 33.37 -13.12
N GLU A 634 -6.81 33.22 -14.38
CA GLU A 634 -7.95 32.39 -14.80
C GLU A 634 -7.58 30.91 -15.03
N SER A 635 -6.29 30.57 -15.02
CA SER A 635 -5.78 29.20 -15.18
C SER A 635 -5.88 28.38 -13.88
N ALA A 636 -6.26 27.11 -13.96
CA ALA A 636 -6.46 26.20 -12.82
C ALA A 636 -5.18 25.49 -12.35
N MET A 637 -4.18 25.42 -13.23
CA MET A 637 -2.86 24.83 -12.99
C MET A 637 -1.81 25.91 -12.70
N PRO A 638 -0.60 25.54 -12.24
CA PRO A 638 0.54 26.45 -12.14
C PRO A 638 0.78 27.18 -13.46
N ALA A 639 0.85 28.51 -13.40
CA ALA A 639 0.80 29.37 -14.58
C ALA A 639 1.80 30.52 -14.51
N THR A 640 2.45 30.82 -15.63
CA THR A 640 3.34 31.98 -15.77
C THR A 640 3.13 32.71 -17.09
N LEU A 641 3.42 34.01 -17.11
CA LEU A 641 3.56 34.83 -18.31
C LEU A 641 5.01 35.32 -18.37
N ILE A 642 5.67 35.16 -19.51
CA ILE A 642 7.07 35.57 -19.70
C ILE A 642 7.20 36.66 -20.76
N GLU A 643 8.06 37.64 -20.48
CA GLU A 643 8.39 38.76 -21.36
C GLU A 643 9.82 38.62 -21.87
N ILE A 644 9.97 38.18 -23.12
CA ILE A 644 11.26 37.68 -23.66
C ILE A 644 12.24 38.77 -24.15
N GLY A 645 11.93 40.05 -23.91
CA GLY A 645 12.71 41.22 -24.33
C GLY A 645 11.81 42.39 -24.76
N PHE A 646 12.37 43.57 -25.03
CA PHE A 646 11.60 44.76 -25.41
C PHE A 646 11.59 44.99 -26.93
N ILE A 647 10.44 44.86 -27.58
CA ILE A 647 10.33 45.02 -29.04
C ILE A 647 10.62 46.45 -29.51
N ASN A 648 10.32 47.47 -28.69
CA ASN A 648 10.63 48.87 -28.99
C ASN A 648 12.09 49.27 -28.68
N ASN A 649 12.89 48.38 -28.07
CA ASN A 649 14.35 48.54 -28.00
C ASN A 649 14.99 48.09 -29.33
N SER A 650 15.71 48.98 -30.01
CA SER A 650 16.29 48.66 -31.33
C SER A 650 17.35 47.57 -31.29
N SER A 651 18.12 47.48 -30.21
CA SER A 651 19.22 46.51 -30.05
C SER A 651 18.71 45.13 -29.68
N GLU A 652 17.63 45.03 -28.91
CA GLU A 652 16.97 43.75 -28.63
C GLU A 652 16.17 43.26 -29.83
N ARG A 653 15.37 44.12 -30.46
CA ARG A 653 14.58 43.76 -31.65
C ARG A 653 15.44 43.15 -32.78
N GLN A 654 16.66 43.66 -32.99
CA GLN A 654 17.59 43.08 -33.95
C GLN A 654 18.01 41.64 -33.62
N LYS A 655 18.04 41.25 -32.34
CA LYS A 655 18.35 39.88 -31.88
C LYS A 655 17.09 39.01 -31.87
N LEU A 656 16.00 39.51 -31.31
CA LEU A 656 14.73 38.81 -31.13
C LEU A 656 14.17 38.21 -32.42
N PHE A 657 14.36 38.88 -33.56
CA PHE A 657 13.91 38.39 -34.87
C PHE A 657 14.94 37.53 -35.62
N THR A 658 16.03 37.11 -34.97
CA THR A 658 16.94 36.09 -35.51
C THR A 658 16.51 34.69 -35.09
N GLU A 659 16.55 33.74 -36.02
CA GLU A 659 16.21 32.34 -35.73
C GLU A 659 17.13 31.73 -34.65
N SER A 660 18.41 32.13 -34.60
CA SER A 660 19.34 31.66 -33.56
C SER A 660 18.89 32.07 -32.16
N TYR A 661 18.50 33.33 -31.95
CA TYR A 661 18.02 33.79 -30.64
C TYR A 661 16.67 33.17 -30.26
N GLN A 662 15.76 32.99 -31.23
CA GLN A 662 14.48 32.31 -31.01
C GLN A 662 14.66 30.82 -30.64
N ASN A 663 15.61 30.12 -31.27
CA ASN A 663 15.97 28.76 -30.90
C ASN A 663 16.57 28.69 -29.47
N ILE A 664 17.38 29.68 -29.08
CA ILE A 664 17.94 29.78 -27.72
C ILE A 664 16.83 29.99 -26.68
N LEU A 665 15.91 30.93 -26.91
CA LEU A 665 14.74 31.17 -26.04
C LEU A 665 13.84 29.93 -25.94
N GLY A 666 13.46 29.32 -27.08
CA GLY A 666 12.63 28.12 -27.10
C GLY A 666 13.28 26.94 -26.37
N LYS A 667 14.61 26.79 -26.46
CA LYS A 667 15.37 25.78 -25.70
C LYS A 667 15.40 26.10 -24.21
N ALA A 668 15.61 27.36 -23.83
CA ALA A 668 15.62 27.76 -22.42
C ALA A 668 14.27 27.47 -21.73
N ILE A 669 13.15 27.77 -22.39
CA ILE A 669 11.79 27.48 -21.92
C ILE A 669 11.59 25.96 -21.77
N ALA A 670 11.95 25.18 -22.79
CA ALA A 670 11.81 23.72 -22.72
C ALA A 670 12.67 23.09 -21.61
N ASP A 671 13.91 23.54 -21.43
CA ASP A 671 14.82 23.02 -20.40
C ASP A 671 14.42 23.43 -18.97
N ALA A 672 13.77 24.59 -18.80
CA ALA A 672 13.18 24.99 -17.52
C ALA A 672 11.98 24.09 -17.16
N ILE A 673 11.15 23.75 -18.15
CA ILE A 673 9.99 22.87 -17.97
C ILE A 673 10.45 21.43 -17.63
N ASP A 674 11.51 20.93 -18.27
CA ASP A 674 12.15 19.66 -17.86
C ASP A 674 12.56 19.69 -16.39
N ASP A 675 13.19 20.77 -15.92
CA ASP A 675 13.68 20.88 -14.53
C ASP A 675 12.53 21.09 -13.52
N TYR A 676 11.44 21.74 -13.94
CA TYR A 676 10.20 21.83 -13.16
C TYR A 676 9.61 20.43 -12.91
N PHE A 677 9.42 19.63 -13.96
CA PHE A 677 8.87 18.26 -13.86
C PHE A 677 9.85 17.18 -13.37
N LYS A 678 11.07 17.57 -12.96
CA LYS A 678 11.96 16.74 -12.11
C LYS A 678 11.77 17.04 -10.63
N THR A 679 11.12 18.15 -10.29
CA THR A 679 10.88 18.62 -8.91
C THR A 679 9.52 18.16 -8.38
N TYR A 680 8.57 17.83 -9.28
CA TYR A 680 7.17 17.50 -8.99
C TYR A 680 6.73 16.20 -9.66
#